data_AF-A0A3N2MIQ7-F1
#
_entry.id   AF-A0A3N2MIQ7-F1
#
_cell.length_a   1.000
_cell.length_b   1.000
_cell.length_c   1.000
_cell.angle_alpha   90.00
_cell.angle_beta   90.00
_cell.angle_gamma   90.00
#
_symmetry.space_group_name_H-M   'P 1'
#
loop_
_entity.id
_entity.type
_entity.pdbx_description
1 polymer ?
#
loop_
_entity_poly.entity_id
_entity_poly.type
_entity_poly.pdbx_seq_one_letter_code
_entity_poly.pdbx_strand_id
1 'polypeptide(L)'
;MSKSLGTIGFRMTGAWKPGEHYRKDDAANIGRSLCYAKVDHISGDTPDMDKWGFIADATGVEEIAERAETAADLAETTGTEAGLQAEAAKEAAKEAKEEAELAKEATGIFTENFKQATSDEYAYAIVDLNGTLLWGIRHDGTVYQPKGIPEQTRQRLDELSGLQIIENAQYLFAIADSNNNILFALDRKGGSLINSISGVCTIEQFESKEFIYAVMDSAGNLLFGVTNDGTFQVSKFALPPDVMRQIHNASSNCTEIDEKDNEFIYKITDKDGLIVFGVRWDGTGYMPKGIPDEQKAENRRIHRRISNIETLLANFTGGTGDWSDNGSMRIPIPRCALLNIHSNIMPTAKSGLGTPGVNCQIPCQIEFWDQQGNYCKIWASMSAQGNSSMAFAKKNLAFDLFTSKEMDTEYVIKFGDWVSQDSFHLKAYYTDTFRGVCPCSYTLYEEMALTRGMQDNRPYKEEFMSRFTTSETGTDSVTDIEENFDTGAKCFPQGFPVIVFQNGEFYGIYSWQIKKHRDNYHMNKKTAEHVHLDGTLSADSIWGGNINWTQFEVRNPKSLFCQDGVKYDGDRPREIMGSDSENYDSSDKDMKRCAKSKQYIIDLSKRITELKEAEAAGKTTEEMRELIATYFKVSFMVDYILETNVVQDGDGYAKNWQWTTWNGVQWVANPYDHDGIFGAYHIGNYVSGPGSGWLGNTLTSPAGWIIKYFLPELQSRYAQLRNMGIFEAEHIASIVMDWLLRIGSDNFEAEYERWSESPCYRDSLINSGYWRRSAGTATAWTATTTYAKNAIAYKSARIFKSLIAGNVGNDPIEDDGTNWQEVTYDPTRQYAKNEVCYYGSTNFYCFTCLEPCIGEAPLTGFYNLYPKELGHYDSVYRVKNWLVQRLAYMDKLLSYSAPANLSEASVINDATIDNMINQ
;
A
#
# COMPACT_ATOMS: atom_id res chain seq x y z
N MET A 1 -16.11 25.39 4.17
CA MET A 1 -17.49 25.93 4.09
C MET A 1 -17.98 25.88 2.64
N SER A 2 -18.65 24.80 2.25
CA SER A 2 -19.35 24.67 0.96
C SER A 2 -20.83 24.98 1.17
N LYS A 3 -21.39 25.78 0.27
CA LYS A 3 -22.82 26.08 0.19
C LYS A 3 -23.54 24.90 -0.47
N SER A 4 -24.54 24.35 0.19
CA SER A 4 -25.61 23.57 -0.43
C SER A 4 -26.93 23.85 0.30
N LEU A 5 -27.90 24.39 -0.46
CA LEU A 5 -29.36 24.35 -0.31
C LEU A 5 -29.98 24.69 1.07
N GLY A 6 -30.79 25.75 1.08
CA GLY A 6 -31.38 26.39 2.26
C GLY A 6 -32.16 25.46 3.19
N THR A 7 -31.67 25.34 4.41
CA THR A 7 -32.38 24.83 5.57
C THR A 7 -33.46 25.82 6.00
N ILE A 8 -34.71 25.35 6.11
CA ILE A 8 -35.65 25.92 7.08
C ILE A 8 -35.01 25.67 8.44
N GLY A 9 -34.44 26.72 9.03
CA GLY A 9 -33.68 26.63 10.26
C GLY A 9 -34.59 26.46 11.46
N PHE A 10 -34.99 25.23 11.77
CA PHE A 10 -35.58 24.92 13.07
C PHE A 10 -34.52 25.05 14.17
N ARG A 11 -34.93 25.58 15.33
CA ARG A 11 -34.08 25.67 16.51
C ARG A 11 -34.12 24.34 17.25
N MET A 12 -33.01 23.62 17.24
CA MET A 12 -32.91 22.32 17.91
C MET A 12 -32.89 22.50 19.43
N THR A 13 -33.88 21.92 20.11
CA THR A 13 -34.01 21.95 21.58
C THR A 13 -33.59 20.64 22.26
N GLY A 14 -33.26 19.61 21.48
CA GLY A 14 -32.82 18.30 21.99
C GLY A 14 -34.00 17.36 22.26
N ALA A 15 -33.93 16.52 23.30
CA ALA A 15 -35.03 15.63 23.67
C ALA A 15 -36.23 16.42 24.22
N TRP A 16 -37.44 15.99 23.87
CA TRP A 16 -38.70 16.55 24.38
C TRP A 16 -38.77 16.39 25.91
N LYS A 17 -39.27 17.43 26.60
CA LYS A 17 -39.45 17.46 28.04
C LYS A 17 -40.86 17.93 28.40
N PRO A 18 -41.48 17.36 29.45
CA PRO A 18 -42.72 17.87 30.02
C PRO A 18 -42.58 19.29 30.59
N GLY A 19 -43.63 20.11 30.46
CA GLY A 19 -43.71 21.46 31.04
C GLY A 19 -42.82 22.53 30.39
N GLU A 20 -42.17 22.22 29.26
CA GLU A 20 -41.29 23.11 28.53
C GLU A 20 -42.07 23.89 27.46
N HIS A 21 -41.73 25.17 27.26
CA HIS A 21 -42.38 26.01 26.26
C HIS A 21 -41.67 25.88 24.91
N TYR A 22 -42.32 25.24 23.95
CA TYR A 22 -41.84 25.08 22.58
C TYR A 22 -42.50 26.09 21.66
N ARG A 23 -41.67 26.82 20.89
CA ARG A 23 -42.12 27.77 19.87
C ARG A 23 -42.32 27.05 18.54
N LYS A 24 -43.10 27.63 17.65
CA LYS A 24 -43.44 27.11 16.32
C LYS A 24 -42.24 26.88 15.38
N ASP A 25 -41.04 27.34 15.78
CA ASP A 25 -39.77 27.12 15.10
C ASP A 25 -38.81 26.16 15.86
N ASP A 26 -39.22 25.60 17.00
CA ASP A 26 -38.43 24.64 17.77
C ASP A 26 -38.62 23.20 17.26
N ALA A 27 -37.53 22.42 17.28
CA ALA A 27 -37.51 21.00 16.97
C ALA A 27 -36.93 20.16 18.11
N ALA A 28 -37.62 19.08 18.47
CA ALA A 28 -37.28 18.20 19.57
C ALA A 28 -37.40 16.72 19.16
N ASN A 29 -36.59 15.86 19.78
CA ASN A 29 -36.71 14.41 19.65
C ASN A 29 -37.81 13.91 20.59
N ILE A 30 -38.85 13.29 20.03
CA ILE A 30 -39.90 12.59 20.76
C ILE A 30 -39.71 11.10 20.46
N GLY A 31 -39.16 10.35 21.42
CA GLY A 31 -38.68 8.98 21.17
C GLY A 31 -37.50 8.97 20.20
N ARG A 32 -37.52 8.07 19.20
CA ARG A 32 -36.56 8.06 18.08
C ARG A 32 -36.93 8.99 16.92
N SER A 33 -38.09 9.63 16.97
CA SER A 33 -38.57 10.55 15.92
C SER A 33 -38.11 11.98 16.18
N LEU A 34 -37.76 12.69 15.11
CA LEU A 34 -37.44 14.12 15.15
C LEU A 34 -38.68 14.91 14.74
N CYS A 35 -39.20 15.75 15.64
CA CYS A 35 -40.45 16.49 15.45
C CYS A 35 -40.23 18.00 15.60
N TYR A 36 -41.07 18.80 14.95
CA TYR A 36 -41.16 20.25 15.14
C TYR A 36 -42.51 20.65 15.74
N ALA A 37 -42.53 21.73 16.53
CA ALA A 37 -43.77 22.23 17.10
C ALA A 37 -44.60 22.98 16.03
N LYS A 38 -45.87 22.60 15.86
CA LYS A 38 -46.77 23.23 14.86
C LYS A 38 -47.32 24.58 15.35
N VAL A 39 -47.32 24.79 16.66
CA VAL A 39 -47.81 25.99 17.36
C VAL A 39 -46.94 26.25 18.59
N ASP A 40 -46.88 27.50 19.03
CA ASP A 40 -46.33 27.84 20.34
C ASP A 40 -47.18 27.18 21.42
N HIS A 41 -46.58 26.32 22.24
CA HIS A 41 -47.29 25.63 23.31
C HIS A 41 -46.35 25.25 24.47
N ILE A 42 -46.95 25.01 25.64
CA ILE A 42 -46.27 24.36 26.76
C ILE A 42 -46.60 22.86 26.68
N SER A 43 -45.58 22.01 26.72
CA SER A 43 -45.75 20.55 26.68
C SER A 43 -46.42 20.02 27.95
N GLY A 44 -47.29 19.02 27.81
CA GLY A 44 -47.91 18.30 28.93
C GLY A 44 -47.00 17.20 29.49
N ASP A 45 -47.53 16.35 30.37
CA ASP A 45 -46.80 15.20 30.93
C ASP A 45 -46.46 14.14 29.88
N THR A 46 -47.22 14.10 28.79
CA THR A 46 -46.95 13.30 27.58
C THR A 46 -46.96 14.18 26.32
N PRO A 47 -46.25 13.79 25.25
CA PRO A 47 -46.26 14.52 23.99
C PRO A 47 -47.64 14.47 23.34
N ASP A 48 -48.26 15.64 23.16
CA ASP A 48 -49.52 15.79 22.43
C ASP A 48 -49.22 15.92 20.94
N MET A 49 -49.19 14.80 20.22
CA MET A 49 -48.76 14.75 18.81
C MET A 49 -49.62 15.58 17.86
N ASP A 50 -50.82 16.01 18.27
CA ASP A 50 -51.62 16.97 17.50
C ASP A 50 -50.98 18.37 17.47
N LYS A 51 -50.06 18.67 18.39
CA LYS A 51 -49.27 19.91 18.42
C LYS A 51 -47.88 19.76 17.79
N TRP A 52 -47.50 18.57 17.35
CA TRP A 52 -46.19 18.27 16.74
C TRP A 52 -46.32 17.78 15.29
N GLY A 53 -45.34 18.13 14.45
CA GLY A 53 -45.20 17.61 13.09
C GLY A 53 -43.89 16.86 12.96
N PHE A 54 -43.83 15.83 12.11
CA PHE A 54 -42.62 15.03 11.93
C PHE A 54 -41.67 15.71 10.93
N ILE A 55 -40.39 15.81 11.32
CA ILE A 55 -39.28 16.08 10.40
C ILE A 55 -38.74 14.75 9.87
N ALA A 56 -38.60 13.75 10.75
CA ALA A 56 -38.29 12.38 10.41
C ALA A 56 -39.08 11.46 11.36
N ASP A 57 -39.95 10.63 10.78
CA ASP A 57 -40.79 9.69 11.52
C ASP A 57 -40.11 8.30 11.55
N ALA A 58 -39.75 7.86 12.75
CA ALA A 58 -39.14 6.55 13.00
C ALA A 58 -40.05 5.63 13.84
N THR A 59 -41.33 5.98 14.01
CA THR A 59 -42.27 5.23 14.87
C THR A 59 -42.48 3.78 14.42
N GLY A 60 -42.53 3.51 13.11
CA GLY A 60 -42.63 2.14 12.58
C GLY A 60 -41.40 1.25 12.88
N VAL A 61 -40.23 1.84 13.13
CA VAL A 61 -39.01 1.10 13.48
C VAL A 61 -39.02 0.66 14.95
N GLU A 62 -39.74 1.37 15.83
CA GLU A 62 -39.92 0.98 17.23
C GLU A 62 -40.84 -0.25 17.36
N GLU A 63 -41.94 -0.30 16.59
CA GLU A 63 -42.87 -1.44 16.60
C GLU A 63 -42.24 -2.72 16.00
N ILE A 64 -41.33 -2.57 15.04
CA ILE A 64 -40.56 -3.66 14.44
C ILE A 64 -39.43 -4.13 15.37
N ALA A 65 -38.77 -3.22 16.09
CA ALA A 65 -37.76 -3.57 17.09
C ALA A 65 -38.37 -4.31 18.28
N GLU A 66 -39.53 -3.87 18.80
CA GLU A 66 -40.27 -4.59 19.84
C GLU A 66 -40.70 -5.98 19.38
N ARG A 67 -41.17 -6.14 18.14
CA ARG A 67 -41.52 -7.45 17.58
C ARG A 67 -40.31 -8.36 17.38
N ALA A 68 -39.16 -7.79 16.99
CA ALA A 68 -37.91 -8.52 16.83
C ALA A 68 -37.33 -8.97 18.18
N GLU A 69 -37.47 -8.15 19.23
CA GLU A 69 -37.06 -8.47 20.60
C GLU A 69 -37.99 -9.53 21.21
N THR A 70 -39.30 -9.43 20.98
CA THR A 70 -40.30 -10.46 21.38
C THR A 70 -40.07 -11.80 20.64
N ALA A 71 -39.64 -11.75 19.37
CA ALA A 71 -39.28 -12.94 18.59
C ALA A 71 -37.93 -13.55 19.03
N ALA A 72 -36.99 -12.73 19.49
CA ALA A 72 -35.71 -13.19 20.05
C ALA A 72 -35.91 -13.88 21.41
N ASP A 73 -36.82 -13.38 22.26
CA ASP A 73 -37.18 -14.02 23.54
C ASP A 73 -37.90 -15.37 23.35
N LEU A 74 -38.64 -15.55 22.25
CA LEU A 74 -39.30 -16.82 21.95
C LEU A 74 -38.33 -17.87 21.36
N ALA A 75 -37.16 -17.45 20.87
CA ALA A 75 -36.16 -18.30 20.22
C ALA A 75 -35.30 -19.14 21.19
N GLU A 76 -35.50 -19.01 22.51
CA GLU A 76 -34.76 -19.79 23.52
C GLU A 76 -35.32 -21.23 23.71
N THR A 77 -36.30 -21.67 22.90
CA THR A 77 -36.83 -23.05 22.99
C THR A 77 -36.91 -23.78 21.64
N THR A 78 -35.98 -24.73 21.48
CA THR A 78 -35.95 -25.87 20.54
C THR A 78 -35.63 -25.62 19.06
N GLY A 79 -34.44 -26.10 18.65
CA GLY A 79 -33.87 -25.93 17.32
C GLY A 79 -34.37 -26.92 16.27
N THR A 80 -35.36 -26.54 15.48
CA THR A 80 -35.66 -27.22 14.20
C THR A 80 -36.33 -26.31 13.15
N GLU A 81 -35.95 -25.03 13.08
CA GLU A 81 -36.61 -24.05 12.19
C GLU A 81 -35.69 -23.13 11.37
N ALA A 82 -34.39 -23.43 11.27
CA ALA A 82 -33.46 -22.56 10.52
C ALA A 82 -33.73 -22.51 8.99
N GLY A 83 -34.35 -23.55 8.42
CA GLY A 83 -34.70 -23.59 6.99
C GLY A 83 -35.99 -22.86 6.62
N LEU A 84 -36.96 -22.80 7.53
CA LEU A 84 -38.21 -22.06 7.35
C LEU A 84 -38.00 -20.55 7.60
N GLN A 85 -37.07 -20.20 8.49
CA GLN A 85 -36.74 -18.81 8.83
C GLN A 85 -35.99 -18.06 7.72
N ALA A 86 -35.16 -18.73 6.91
CA ALA A 86 -34.47 -18.08 5.79
C ALA A 86 -35.44 -17.61 4.70
N GLU A 87 -36.53 -18.35 4.49
CA GLU A 87 -37.52 -18.02 3.46
C GLU A 87 -38.60 -17.06 3.99
N ALA A 88 -38.95 -17.14 5.28
CA ALA A 88 -39.78 -16.11 5.92
C ALA A 88 -39.08 -14.74 6.01
N ALA A 89 -37.76 -14.72 6.25
CA ALA A 89 -36.97 -13.47 6.28
C ALA A 89 -36.82 -12.84 4.89
N LYS A 90 -36.74 -13.65 3.82
CA LYS A 90 -36.75 -13.14 2.44
C LYS A 90 -38.10 -12.58 2.03
N GLU A 91 -39.20 -13.22 2.41
CA GLU A 91 -40.53 -12.71 2.07
C GLU A 91 -40.85 -11.43 2.86
N ALA A 92 -40.43 -11.34 4.13
CA ALA A 92 -40.53 -10.11 4.92
C ALA A 92 -39.65 -8.97 4.36
N ALA A 93 -38.45 -9.28 3.85
CA ALA A 93 -37.60 -8.29 3.19
C ALA A 93 -38.16 -7.81 1.84
N LYS A 94 -38.95 -8.65 1.17
CA LYS A 94 -39.63 -8.33 -0.09
C LYS A 94 -40.88 -7.49 0.15
N GLU A 95 -41.69 -7.81 1.16
CA GLU A 95 -42.81 -6.97 1.61
C GLU A 95 -42.32 -5.61 2.12
N ALA A 96 -41.22 -5.56 2.89
CA ALA A 96 -40.61 -4.30 3.33
C ALA A 96 -40.09 -3.43 2.16
N LYS A 97 -39.67 -4.05 1.06
CA LYS A 97 -39.25 -3.34 -0.16
C LYS A 97 -40.45 -2.83 -0.96
N GLU A 98 -41.55 -3.57 -1.00
CA GLU A 98 -42.81 -3.13 -1.63
C GLU A 98 -43.50 -2.03 -0.82
N GLU A 99 -43.52 -2.11 0.52
CA GLU A 99 -44.02 -1.03 1.39
C GLU A 99 -43.12 0.21 1.37
N ALA A 100 -41.80 0.06 1.23
CA ALA A 100 -40.89 1.20 1.08
C ALA A 100 -41.06 1.92 -0.29
N GLU A 101 -41.37 1.20 -1.36
CA GLU A 101 -41.70 1.80 -2.66
C GLU A 101 -43.12 2.40 -2.67
N LEU A 102 -44.09 1.80 -1.98
CA LEU A 102 -45.42 2.41 -1.74
C LEU A 102 -45.34 3.65 -0.84
N ALA A 103 -44.44 3.69 0.15
CA ALA A 103 -44.16 4.87 0.96
C ALA A 103 -43.44 5.96 0.16
N LYS A 104 -42.66 5.60 -0.85
CA LYS A 104 -42.07 6.54 -1.83
C LYS A 104 -43.12 7.14 -2.76
N GLU A 105 -44.11 6.36 -3.18
CA GLU A 105 -45.29 6.85 -3.90
C GLU A 105 -46.21 7.69 -3.00
N ALA A 106 -46.37 7.34 -1.71
CA ALA A 106 -47.21 8.04 -0.75
C ALA A 106 -46.56 9.31 -0.16
N THR A 107 -45.22 9.43 -0.17
CA THR A 107 -44.51 10.62 0.34
C THR A 107 -44.50 11.80 -0.63
N GLY A 108 -45.04 11.65 -1.85
CA GLY A 108 -45.62 12.77 -2.62
C GLY A 108 -44.82 14.08 -2.59
N ILE A 109 -43.49 14.03 -2.68
CA ILE A 109 -42.60 15.18 -2.38
C ILE A 109 -42.76 16.34 -3.40
N PHE A 110 -43.65 16.22 -4.39
CA PHE A 110 -44.02 17.31 -5.29
C PHE A 110 -45.50 17.73 -5.28
N THR A 111 -46.37 17.18 -4.45
CA THR A 111 -47.83 17.39 -4.61
C THR A 111 -48.52 18.32 -3.61
N GLU A 112 -47.85 18.80 -2.57
CA GLU A 112 -48.59 19.50 -1.51
C GLU A 112 -48.81 21.00 -1.73
N ASN A 113 -48.22 21.63 -2.76
CA ASN A 113 -48.36 23.08 -2.98
C ASN A 113 -48.97 23.49 -4.34
N PHE A 114 -49.09 22.56 -5.30
CA PHE A 114 -49.58 22.85 -6.66
C PHE A 114 -50.45 21.71 -7.18
N LYS A 115 -51.50 22.03 -7.94
CA LYS A 115 -52.36 21.06 -8.61
C LYS A 115 -52.15 21.14 -10.12
N GLN A 116 -52.13 19.97 -10.76
CA GLN A 116 -52.27 19.92 -12.22
C GLN A 116 -53.76 20.09 -12.56
N ALA A 117 -54.06 21.00 -13.49
CA ALA A 117 -55.40 21.25 -13.99
C ALA A 117 -55.43 21.11 -15.51
N THR A 118 -56.58 20.69 -16.03
CA THR A 118 -56.91 20.71 -17.47
C THR A 118 -58.20 21.48 -17.63
N SER A 119 -58.32 22.27 -18.69
CA SER A 119 -59.54 23.03 -19.02
C SER A 119 -59.68 23.15 -20.53
N ASP A 120 -60.81 23.68 -21.00
CA ASP A 120 -61.06 23.88 -22.43
C ASP A 120 -60.01 24.78 -23.13
N GLU A 121 -59.27 25.59 -22.35
CA GLU A 121 -58.19 26.45 -22.87
C GLU A 121 -56.79 25.80 -22.74
N TYR A 122 -56.56 24.95 -21.74
CA TYR A 122 -55.23 24.42 -21.39
C TYR A 122 -55.19 22.89 -21.46
N ALA A 123 -54.34 22.38 -22.36
CA ALA A 123 -54.00 20.96 -22.45
C ALA A 123 -53.26 20.47 -21.20
N TYR A 124 -52.49 21.37 -20.58
CA TYR A 124 -51.78 21.11 -19.34
C TYR A 124 -51.57 22.40 -18.57
N ALA A 125 -52.07 22.52 -17.34
CA ALA A 125 -51.85 23.68 -16.50
C ALA A 125 -51.40 23.26 -15.10
N ILE A 126 -50.60 24.13 -14.48
CA ILE A 126 -50.20 24.05 -13.07
C ILE A 126 -50.84 25.24 -12.37
N VAL A 127 -51.68 24.95 -11.36
CA VAL A 127 -52.36 25.93 -10.52
C VAL A 127 -51.90 25.79 -9.07
N ASP A 128 -52.00 26.87 -8.29
CA ASP A 128 -51.84 26.77 -6.83
C ASP A 128 -53.06 26.08 -6.17
N LEU A 129 -52.99 25.84 -4.86
CA LEU A 129 -54.08 25.21 -4.11
C LEU A 129 -55.41 25.98 -4.14
N ASN A 130 -55.39 27.28 -4.46
CA ASN A 130 -56.56 28.15 -4.59
C ASN A 130 -57.11 28.20 -6.03
N GLY A 131 -56.49 27.49 -6.97
CA GLY A 131 -56.89 27.44 -8.39
C GLY A 131 -56.28 28.54 -9.25
N THR A 132 -55.30 29.30 -8.76
CA THR A 132 -54.62 30.35 -9.54
C THR A 132 -53.64 29.73 -10.53
N LEU A 133 -53.78 30.04 -11.82
CA LEU A 133 -52.85 29.57 -12.87
C LEU A 133 -51.44 30.15 -12.66
N LEU A 134 -50.45 29.27 -12.54
CA LEU A 134 -49.04 29.64 -12.39
C LEU A 134 -48.24 29.41 -13.67
N TRP A 135 -48.65 28.43 -14.47
CA TRP A 135 -48.03 28.09 -15.75
C TRP A 135 -48.92 27.11 -16.54
N GLY A 136 -48.95 27.19 -17.87
CA GLY A 136 -49.69 26.20 -18.67
C GLY A 136 -49.36 26.16 -20.16
N ILE A 137 -49.70 25.05 -20.81
CA ILE A 137 -49.64 24.79 -22.25
C ILE A 137 -51.07 24.72 -22.79
N ARG A 138 -51.37 25.54 -23.79
CA ARG A 138 -52.67 25.53 -24.48
C ARG A 138 -52.75 24.37 -25.48
N HIS A 139 -53.96 24.02 -25.90
CA HIS A 139 -54.17 22.94 -26.88
C HIS A 139 -53.48 23.17 -28.24
N ASP A 140 -53.13 24.42 -28.58
CA ASP A 140 -52.36 24.77 -29.78
C ASP A 140 -50.83 24.66 -29.59
N GLY A 141 -50.36 24.24 -28.41
CA GLY A 141 -48.94 24.08 -28.07
C GLY A 141 -48.24 25.33 -27.55
N THR A 142 -48.95 26.47 -27.42
CA THR A 142 -48.36 27.70 -26.88
C THR A 142 -48.26 27.68 -25.35
N VAL A 143 -47.18 28.25 -24.81
CA VAL A 143 -46.89 28.28 -23.35
C VAL A 143 -47.27 29.63 -22.75
N TYR A 144 -47.96 29.63 -21.61
CA TYR A 144 -48.44 30.80 -20.89
C TYR A 144 -47.93 30.82 -19.44
N GLN A 145 -47.39 31.97 -19.00
CA GLN A 145 -46.82 32.15 -17.65
C GLN A 145 -47.16 33.56 -17.09
N PRO A 146 -48.06 33.69 -16.11
CA PRO A 146 -48.45 34.99 -15.55
C PRO A 146 -47.41 35.54 -14.55
N LYS A 147 -46.94 36.78 -14.74
CA LYS A 147 -46.01 37.49 -13.84
C LYS A 147 -46.70 38.06 -12.59
N GLY A 148 -47.34 37.22 -11.78
CA GLY A 148 -47.56 37.45 -10.35
C GLY A 148 -48.48 38.59 -9.86
N ILE A 149 -49.54 38.98 -10.58
CA ILE A 149 -50.56 39.92 -10.05
C ILE A 149 -51.93 39.24 -9.95
N PRO A 150 -52.51 39.10 -8.75
CA PRO A 150 -53.87 38.59 -8.56
C PRO A 150 -54.94 39.52 -9.14
N GLU A 151 -56.03 38.97 -9.68
CA GLU A 151 -57.10 39.75 -10.36
C GLU A 151 -57.78 40.77 -9.41
N GLN A 152 -57.88 40.46 -8.12
CA GLN A 152 -58.38 41.38 -7.09
C GLN A 152 -57.44 42.58 -6.85
N THR A 153 -56.12 42.41 -7.04
CA THR A 153 -55.14 43.49 -6.94
C THR A 153 -55.22 44.42 -8.16
N ARG A 154 -55.61 43.88 -9.33
CA ARG A 154 -55.84 44.67 -10.54
C ARG A 154 -57.07 45.59 -10.40
N GLN A 155 -58.15 45.09 -9.80
CA GLN A 155 -59.34 45.91 -9.46
C GLN A 155 -59.04 47.03 -8.46
N ARG A 156 -58.14 46.81 -7.49
CA ARG A 156 -57.72 47.86 -6.53
C ARG A 156 -56.71 48.86 -7.10
N LEU A 157 -56.03 48.52 -8.20
CA LEU A 157 -55.18 49.47 -8.93
C LEU A 157 -56.00 50.43 -9.78
N ASP A 158 -57.15 49.98 -10.31
CA ASP A 158 -58.11 50.84 -11.02
C ASP A 158 -58.77 51.87 -10.08
N GLU A 159 -58.75 51.65 -8.76
CA GLU A 159 -59.24 52.56 -7.73
C GLU A 159 -58.26 53.72 -7.39
N LEU A 160 -57.02 53.73 -7.93
CA LEU A 160 -56.03 54.82 -7.77
C LEU A 160 -56.15 55.90 -8.88
N SER A 161 -57.38 56.22 -9.27
CA SER A 161 -57.75 57.12 -10.37
C SER A 161 -57.33 58.58 -10.15
N GLY A 162 -56.08 58.92 -10.49
CA GLY A 162 -55.60 60.31 -10.55
C GLY A 162 -54.66 60.61 -11.72
N LEU A 163 -54.13 59.57 -12.38
CA LEU A 163 -53.29 59.67 -13.57
C LEU A 163 -53.83 58.72 -14.61
N GLN A 164 -54.01 59.21 -15.82
CA GLN A 164 -54.47 58.43 -16.96
C GLN A 164 -53.50 58.57 -18.11
N ILE A 165 -53.21 57.45 -18.76
CA ILE A 165 -52.56 57.48 -20.06
C ILE A 165 -53.64 57.84 -21.07
N ILE A 166 -53.41 58.91 -21.83
CA ILE A 166 -54.36 59.36 -22.85
C ILE A 166 -53.80 59.07 -24.24
N GLU A 167 -54.67 58.56 -25.12
CA GLU A 167 -54.37 58.49 -26.54
C GLU A 167 -54.76 59.82 -27.20
N ASN A 168 -53.80 60.45 -27.89
CA ASN A 168 -54.02 61.70 -28.59
C ASN A 168 -53.35 61.62 -29.97
N ALA A 169 -54.02 62.10 -31.01
CA ALA A 169 -53.49 62.08 -32.37
C ALA A 169 -52.13 62.81 -32.50
N GLN A 170 -51.84 63.80 -31.65
CA GLN A 170 -50.59 64.56 -31.66
C GLN A 170 -49.41 63.89 -30.93
N TYR A 171 -49.67 62.97 -29.99
CA TYR A 171 -48.63 62.41 -29.11
C TYR A 171 -48.51 60.89 -29.29
N LEU A 172 -47.28 60.37 -29.24
CA LEU A 172 -46.97 58.94 -29.21
C LEU A 172 -47.31 58.32 -27.85
N PHE A 173 -47.15 59.10 -26.78
CA PHE A 173 -47.45 58.71 -25.41
C PHE A 173 -47.73 59.97 -24.60
N ALA A 174 -48.83 60.03 -23.86
CA ALA A 174 -49.15 61.16 -23.00
C ALA A 174 -49.79 60.70 -21.69
N ILE A 175 -49.38 61.33 -20.59
CA ILE A 175 -49.96 61.15 -19.25
C ILE A 175 -50.66 62.45 -18.86
N ALA A 176 -51.92 62.33 -18.47
CA ALA A 176 -52.73 63.43 -17.98
C ALA A 176 -53.32 63.16 -16.60
N ASP A 177 -53.67 64.21 -15.87
CA ASP A 177 -54.45 64.11 -14.63
C ASP A 177 -55.93 63.79 -14.92
N SER A 178 -56.72 63.62 -13.85
CA SER A 178 -58.17 63.37 -13.93
C SER A 178 -58.99 64.52 -14.56
N ASN A 179 -58.37 65.68 -14.85
CA ASN A 179 -58.97 66.82 -15.54
C ASN A 179 -58.50 66.95 -17.01
N ASN A 180 -57.77 65.97 -17.54
CA ASN A 180 -57.16 65.95 -18.89
C ASN A 180 -56.04 66.97 -19.13
N ASN A 181 -55.38 67.50 -18.09
CA ASN A 181 -54.19 68.32 -18.28
C ASN A 181 -52.97 67.44 -18.58
N ILE A 182 -52.24 67.70 -19.68
CA ILE A 182 -51.03 66.94 -20.01
C ILE A 182 -49.90 67.30 -19.05
N LEU A 183 -49.39 66.29 -18.34
CA LEU A 183 -48.29 66.41 -17.39
C LEU A 183 -46.94 66.01 -18.02
N PHE A 184 -46.99 65.01 -18.91
CA PHE A 184 -45.84 64.54 -19.69
C PHE A 184 -46.34 63.97 -21.02
N ALA A 185 -45.71 64.33 -22.13
CA ALA A 185 -45.98 63.69 -23.41
C ALA A 185 -44.73 63.54 -24.29
N LEU A 186 -44.71 62.51 -25.13
CA LEU A 186 -43.78 62.33 -26.23
C LEU A 186 -44.54 62.58 -27.53
N ASP A 187 -44.10 63.53 -28.33
CA ASP A 187 -44.65 63.74 -29.66
C ASP A 187 -44.22 62.62 -30.64
N ARG A 188 -44.90 62.55 -31.79
CA ARG A 188 -44.62 61.51 -32.79
C ARG A 188 -43.25 61.63 -33.50
N LYS A 189 -42.49 62.70 -33.22
CA LYS A 189 -41.15 62.95 -33.77
C LYS A 189 -40.05 62.71 -32.73
N GLY A 190 -40.39 62.30 -31.51
CA GLY A 190 -39.45 61.97 -30.45
C GLY A 190 -39.12 63.11 -29.48
N GLY A 191 -39.83 64.25 -29.56
CA GLY A 191 -39.71 65.36 -28.61
C GLY A 191 -40.53 65.14 -27.34
N SER A 192 -39.99 65.49 -26.18
CA SER A 192 -40.72 65.44 -24.90
C SER A 192 -41.28 66.81 -24.50
N LEU A 193 -42.55 66.83 -24.08
CA LEU A 193 -43.24 67.98 -23.53
C LEU A 193 -43.42 67.77 -22.01
N ILE A 194 -42.85 68.68 -21.21
CA ILE A 194 -42.96 68.71 -19.74
C ILE A 194 -43.51 70.07 -19.35
N ASN A 195 -44.66 70.11 -18.67
CA ASN A 195 -45.45 71.34 -18.57
C ASN A 195 -44.91 72.37 -17.54
N SER A 196 -44.02 71.98 -16.60
CA SER A 196 -43.07 72.88 -15.90
C SER A 196 -42.14 72.10 -14.95
N ILE A 197 -40.94 72.64 -14.67
CA ILE A 197 -40.17 72.36 -13.44
C ILE A 197 -40.08 73.69 -12.68
N SER A 198 -40.82 73.83 -11.59
CA SER A 198 -40.74 75.04 -10.75
C SER A 198 -39.83 74.78 -9.54
N GLY A 199 -38.82 75.63 -9.32
CA GLY A 199 -38.09 75.64 -8.07
C GLY A 199 -36.86 76.54 -7.97
N VAL A 200 -35.96 76.59 -8.97
CA VAL A 200 -34.65 77.28 -8.80
C VAL A 200 -34.03 77.92 -10.06
N CYS A 201 -34.37 77.53 -11.30
CA CYS A 201 -33.81 78.15 -12.51
C CYS A 201 -34.76 78.12 -13.72
N THR A 202 -34.58 79.05 -14.65
CA THR A 202 -35.23 79.07 -15.96
C THR A 202 -34.31 78.38 -16.98
N ILE A 203 -34.79 77.30 -17.60
CA ILE A 203 -34.11 76.67 -18.74
C ILE A 203 -34.77 77.25 -19.99
N GLU A 204 -34.11 78.19 -20.65
CA GLU A 204 -34.56 78.72 -21.94
C GLU A 204 -33.63 78.23 -23.04
N GLN A 205 -34.18 77.46 -23.98
CA GLN A 205 -33.52 77.17 -25.24
C GLN A 205 -33.70 78.41 -26.15
N PHE A 206 -32.67 79.24 -26.25
CA PHE A 206 -32.63 80.33 -27.23
C PHE A 206 -31.46 80.13 -28.19
N GLU A 207 -31.69 80.32 -29.49
CA GLU A 207 -30.61 80.43 -30.47
C GLU A 207 -29.87 81.76 -30.22
N SER A 208 -28.72 81.70 -29.56
CA SER A 208 -27.79 82.81 -29.45
C SER A 208 -26.66 82.65 -30.46
N LYS A 209 -26.03 83.76 -30.85
CA LYS A 209 -24.85 83.73 -31.74
C LYS A 209 -23.64 83.01 -31.13
N GLU A 210 -23.66 82.69 -29.84
CA GLU A 210 -22.50 82.24 -29.08
C GLU A 210 -22.66 80.83 -28.47
N PHE A 211 -23.88 80.42 -28.09
CA PHE A 211 -24.14 79.13 -27.41
C PHE A 211 -25.24 78.30 -28.07
N ILE A 212 -25.00 76.99 -28.21
CA ILE A 212 -25.98 75.98 -28.65
C ILE A 212 -26.88 75.56 -27.49
N TYR A 213 -26.36 75.63 -26.26
CA TYR A 213 -27.08 75.30 -25.03
C TYR A 213 -26.49 76.10 -23.87
N ALA A 214 -27.31 76.82 -23.11
CA ALA A 214 -26.85 77.58 -21.95
C ALA A 214 -27.85 77.49 -20.79
N VAL A 215 -27.32 77.34 -19.58
CA VAL A 215 -28.08 77.40 -18.33
C VAL A 215 -27.61 78.64 -17.58
N MET A 216 -28.55 79.52 -17.29
CA MET A 216 -28.29 80.80 -16.64
C MET A 216 -29.05 80.92 -15.31
N ASP A 217 -28.53 81.74 -14.41
CA ASP A 217 -29.27 82.12 -13.21
C ASP A 217 -30.34 83.19 -13.53
N SER A 218 -31.17 83.51 -12.55
CA SER A 218 -32.26 84.49 -12.68
C SER A 218 -31.79 85.93 -12.92
N ALA A 219 -30.49 86.21 -12.82
CA ALA A 219 -29.87 87.49 -13.14
C ALA A 219 -29.20 87.50 -14.53
N GLY A 220 -29.25 86.38 -15.28
CA GLY A 220 -28.71 86.25 -16.62
C GLY A 220 -27.22 85.87 -16.68
N ASN A 221 -26.62 85.42 -15.57
CA ASN A 221 -25.23 84.95 -15.59
C ASN A 221 -25.16 83.50 -16.10
N LEU A 222 -24.17 83.18 -16.94
CA LEU A 222 -23.90 81.81 -17.36
C LEU A 222 -23.48 80.96 -16.16
N LEU A 223 -24.19 79.85 -15.92
CA LEU A 223 -23.78 78.83 -14.94
C LEU A 223 -22.97 77.74 -15.64
N PHE A 224 -23.47 77.22 -16.75
CA PHE A 224 -22.72 76.41 -17.71
C PHE A 224 -23.38 76.43 -19.09
N GLY A 225 -22.62 76.15 -20.14
CA GLY A 225 -23.13 76.09 -21.51
C GLY A 225 -22.16 75.45 -22.51
N VAL A 226 -22.67 75.16 -23.70
CA VAL A 226 -21.92 74.63 -24.84
C VAL A 226 -21.93 75.70 -25.94
N THR A 227 -20.76 76.16 -26.35
CA THR A 227 -20.59 77.14 -27.43
C THR A 227 -20.81 76.51 -28.81
N ASN A 228 -21.02 77.32 -29.84
CA ASN A 228 -21.29 76.85 -31.21
C ASN A 228 -20.19 75.97 -31.84
N ASP A 229 -18.97 75.98 -31.31
CA ASP A 229 -17.86 75.11 -31.72
C ASP A 229 -17.77 73.80 -30.91
N GLY A 230 -18.70 73.56 -29.99
CA GLY A 230 -18.74 72.37 -29.14
C GLY A 230 -17.96 72.50 -27.82
N THR A 231 -17.38 73.66 -27.52
CA THR A 231 -16.64 73.87 -26.28
C THR A 231 -17.58 73.94 -25.08
N PHE A 232 -17.27 73.18 -24.02
CA PHE A 232 -18.03 73.19 -22.76
C PHE A 232 -17.46 74.25 -21.81
N GLN A 233 -18.27 75.26 -21.46
CA GLN A 233 -17.92 76.32 -20.50
C GLN A 233 -18.73 76.17 -19.20
N VAL A 234 -18.05 76.31 -18.06
CA VAL A 234 -18.67 76.37 -16.73
C VAL A 234 -17.99 77.46 -15.90
N SER A 235 -18.78 78.29 -15.24
CA SER A 235 -18.28 79.51 -14.59
C SER A 235 -17.47 79.23 -13.31
N LYS A 236 -17.67 78.08 -12.66
CA LYS A 236 -16.87 77.58 -11.53
C LYS A 236 -17.18 76.11 -11.23
N PHE A 237 -16.16 75.25 -11.13
CA PHE A 237 -16.32 73.88 -10.62
C PHE A 237 -15.92 73.85 -9.14
N ALA A 238 -16.89 73.94 -8.23
CA ALA A 238 -16.65 73.92 -6.78
C ALA A 238 -17.31 72.67 -6.16
N LEU A 239 -16.49 71.76 -5.63
CA LEU A 239 -16.99 70.61 -4.89
C LEU A 239 -17.51 71.06 -3.50
N PRO A 240 -18.58 70.44 -2.96
CA PRO A 240 -19.14 70.81 -1.66
C PRO A 240 -18.08 70.79 -0.55
N PRO A 241 -18.08 71.74 0.41
CA PRO A 241 -17.11 71.77 1.50
C PRO A 241 -17.05 70.47 2.30
N ASP A 242 -18.17 69.77 2.41
CA ASP A 242 -18.25 68.47 3.08
C ASP A 242 -17.58 67.35 2.27
N VAL A 243 -17.70 67.40 0.94
CA VAL A 243 -16.98 66.49 0.03
C VAL A 243 -15.49 66.82 0.05
N MET A 244 -15.10 68.09 0.07
CA MET A 244 -13.70 68.51 0.25
C MET A 244 -13.14 68.06 1.60
N ARG A 245 -13.94 68.13 2.68
CA ARG A 245 -13.56 67.68 4.02
C ARG A 245 -13.49 66.15 4.13
N GLN A 246 -14.38 65.43 3.44
CA GLN A 246 -14.33 63.97 3.34
C GLN A 246 -13.14 63.51 2.50
N ILE A 247 -12.84 64.19 1.39
CA ILE A 247 -11.64 63.94 0.58
C ILE A 247 -10.39 64.23 1.43
N HIS A 248 -10.32 65.38 2.12
CA HIS A 248 -9.18 65.73 2.98
C HIS A 248 -8.98 64.77 4.17
N ASN A 249 -10.07 64.22 4.73
CA ASN A 249 -9.99 63.21 5.78
C ASN A 249 -9.59 61.84 5.22
N ALA A 250 -10.07 61.47 4.02
CA ALA A 250 -9.74 60.21 3.35
C ALA A 250 -8.34 60.21 2.70
N SER A 251 -7.84 61.37 2.27
CA SER A 251 -6.55 61.54 1.60
C SER A 251 -5.39 61.78 2.56
N SER A 252 -5.66 61.95 3.86
CA SER A 252 -4.62 62.27 4.86
C SER A 252 -3.57 61.17 5.06
N ASN A 253 -3.84 59.93 4.62
CA ASN A 253 -2.93 58.79 4.78
C ASN A 253 -2.63 57.98 3.49
N CYS A 254 -3.17 58.33 2.31
CA CYS A 254 -3.22 57.37 1.19
C CYS A 254 -2.97 57.91 -0.24
N THR A 255 -2.53 59.16 -0.43
CA THR A 255 -2.35 59.73 -1.79
C THR A 255 -1.16 60.68 -1.88
N GLU A 256 -0.27 60.46 -2.85
CA GLU A 256 0.76 61.43 -3.27
C GLU A 256 0.29 62.19 -4.51
N ILE A 257 0.61 63.49 -4.55
CA ILE A 257 0.42 64.34 -5.74
C ILE A 257 1.80 64.49 -6.38
N ASP A 258 1.95 63.98 -7.60
CA ASP A 258 3.19 64.05 -8.36
C ASP A 258 3.04 65.10 -9.48
N GLU A 259 3.55 66.30 -9.21
CA GLU A 259 3.52 67.45 -10.13
C GLU A 259 4.62 67.41 -11.20
N LYS A 260 5.44 66.35 -11.25
CA LYS A 260 6.59 66.21 -12.17
C LYS A 260 6.42 65.10 -13.21
N ASP A 261 5.21 64.59 -13.37
CA ASP A 261 4.91 63.58 -14.38
C ASP A 261 4.86 64.22 -15.79
N ASN A 262 5.68 63.72 -16.72
CA ASN A 262 5.71 64.21 -18.10
C ASN A 262 4.49 63.77 -18.92
N GLU A 263 3.63 62.88 -18.40
CA GLU A 263 2.40 62.43 -19.03
C GLU A 263 1.14 63.10 -18.42
N PHE A 264 1.16 63.43 -17.13
CA PHE A 264 0.00 63.96 -16.38
C PHE A 264 0.28 65.33 -15.75
N ILE A 265 -0.57 66.31 -16.01
CA ILE A 265 -0.57 67.63 -15.32
C ILE A 265 -0.95 67.45 -13.85
N TYR A 266 -1.84 66.49 -13.58
CA TYR A 266 -2.29 66.17 -12.24
C TYR A 266 -2.70 64.70 -12.20
N LYS A 267 -2.18 63.92 -11.27
CA LYS A 267 -2.62 62.55 -11.02
C LYS A 267 -2.78 62.28 -9.54
N ILE A 268 -3.70 61.38 -9.22
CA ILE A 268 -3.93 60.83 -7.90
C ILE A 268 -3.63 59.33 -8.01
N THR A 269 -2.72 58.85 -7.17
CA THR A 269 -2.38 57.43 -7.05
C THR A 269 -2.79 56.89 -5.69
N ASP A 270 -3.17 55.61 -5.63
CA ASP A 270 -3.36 54.91 -4.37
C ASP A 270 -2.02 54.54 -3.70
N LYS A 271 -2.09 53.97 -2.49
CA LYS A 271 -0.93 53.55 -1.69
C LYS A 271 -0.02 52.50 -2.35
N ASP A 272 -0.51 51.80 -3.36
CA ASP A 272 0.21 50.75 -4.08
C ASP A 272 0.75 51.29 -5.43
N GLY A 273 0.59 52.60 -5.68
CA GLY A 273 1.12 53.32 -6.85
C GLY A 273 0.22 53.32 -8.08
N LEU A 274 -1.04 52.85 -7.97
CA LEU A 274 -1.97 52.79 -9.10
C LEU A 274 -2.71 54.12 -9.30
N ILE A 275 -2.75 54.62 -10.53
CA ILE A 275 -3.46 55.86 -10.87
C ILE A 275 -4.97 55.62 -10.75
N VAL A 276 -5.64 56.36 -9.87
CA VAL A 276 -7.10 56.31 -9.69
C VAL A 276 -7.82 57.46 -10.39
N PHE A 277 -7.11 58.54 -10.69
CA PHE A 277 -7.57 59.66 -11.49
C PHE A 277 -6.38 60.46 -12.02
N GLY A 278 -6.45 60.97 -13.25
CA GLY A 278 -5.46 61.91 -13.76
C GLY A 278 -5.99 62.83 -14.86
N VAL A 279 -5.30 63.95 -15.06
CA VAL A 279 -5.47 64.88 -16.18
C VAL A 279 -4.16 64.90 -16.94
N ARG A 280 -4.21 64.52 -18.22
CA ARG A 280 -3.04 64.45 -19.11
C ARG A 280 -2.61 65.83 -19.57
N TRP A 281 -1.39 65.95 -20.09
CA TRP A 281 -0.83 67.22 -20.59
C TRP A 281 -1.64 67.88 -21.71
N ASP A 282 -2.43 67.11 -22.45
CA ASP A 282 -3.35 67.59 -23.50
C ASP A 282 -4.73 68.02 -22.96
N GLY A 283 -4.92 67.99 -21.64
CA GLY A 283 -6.17 68.34 -20.96
C GLY A 283 -7.19 67.20 -20.89
N THR A 284 -6.89 66.02 -21.41
CA THR A 284 -7.82 64.88 -21.36
C THR A 284 -7.84 64.19 -19.99
N GLY A 285 -9.04 63.82 -19.53
CA GLY A 285 -9.23 63.09 -18.28
C GLY A 285 -8.93 61.60 -18.43
N TYR A 286 -8.12 61.05 -17.53
CA TYR A 286 -7.81 59.64 -17.41
C TYR A 286 -8.45 59.05 -16.16
N MET A 287 -9.45 58.19 -16.38
CA MET A 287 -10.16 57.46 -15.33
C MET A 287 -10.10 55.97 -15.68
N PRO A 288 -9.23 55.17 -15.04
CA PRO A 288 -9.14 53.76 -15.37
C PRO A 288 -10.46 53.07 -15.02
N LYS A 289 -11.05 52.39 -16.02
CA LYS A 289 -12.19 51.49 -15.79
C LYS A 289 -11.69 50.42 -14.83
N GLY A 290 -12.22 50.39 -13.60
CA GLY A 290 -11.79 49.44 -12.59
C GLY A 290 -11.77 48.00 -13.11
N ILE A 291 -11.03 47.11 -12.42
CA ILE A 291 -10.88 45.70 -12.80
C ILE A 291 -12.26 45.14 -13.23
N PRO A 292 -12.41 44.60 -14.47
CA PRO A 292 -13.70 44.11 -14.97
C PRO A 292 -14.31 43.13 -13.96
N ASP A 293 -15.64 43.16 -13.81
CA ASP A 293 -16.31 42.33 -12.79
C ASP A 293 -16.07 40.83 -13.01
N GLU A 294 -15.86 40.41 -14.25
CA GLU A 294 -15.41 39.05 -14.62
C GLU A 294 -14.03 38.73 -14.05
N GLN A 295 -13.04 39.62 -14.19
CA GLN A 295 -11.70 39.42 -13.65
C GLN A 295 -11.70 39.47 -12.10
N LYS A 296 -12.53 40.33 -11.50
CA LYS A 296 -12.77 40.31 -10.04
C LYS A 296 -13.44 39.01 -9.59
N ALA A 297 -14.35 38.46 -10.39
CA ALA A 297 -14.98 37.16 -10.11
C ALA A 297 -13.96 36.02 -10.20
N GLU A 298 -13.09 36.03 -11.21
CA GLU A 298 -12.02 35.04 -11.39
C GLU A 298 -11.00 35.10 -10.24
N ASN A 299 -10.55 36.30 -9.85
CA ASN A 299 -9.63 36.45 -8.72
C ASN A 299 -10.27 35.98 -7.40
N ARG A 300 -11.54 36.33 -7.15
CA ARG A 300 -12.29 35.82 -5.98
C ARG A 300 -12.44 34.30 -6.02
N ARG A 301 -12.58 33.70 -7.21
CA ARG A 301 -12.65 32.24 -7.41
C ARG A 301 -11.30 31.58 -7.10
N ILE A 302 -10.19 32.15 -7.59
CA ILE A 302 -8.84 31.66 -7.32
C ILE A 302 -8.51 31.78 -5.83
N HIS A 303 -8.76 32.93 -5.20
CA HIS A 303 -8.55 33.09 -3.75
C HIS A 303 -9.41 32.13 -2.93
N ARG A 304 -10.66 31.86 -3.34
CA ARG A 304 -11.48 30.83 -2.70
C ARG A 304 -10.90 29.42 -2.88
N ARG A 305 -10.33 29.10 -4.05
CA ARG A 305 -9.67 27.82 -4.29
C ARG A 305 -8.40 27.67 -3.46
N ILE A 306 -7.55 28.70 -3.39
CA ILE A 306 -6.35 28.72 -2.56
C ILE A 306 -6.72 28.59 -1.08
N SER A 307 -7.65 29.41 -0.60
CA SER A 307 -8.11 29.33 0.80
C SER A 307 -8.79 27.99 1.12
N ASN A 308 -9.54 27.41 0.18
CA ASN A 308 -10.06 26.05 0.32
C ASN A 308 -8.93 25.02 0.33
N ILE A 309 -7.88 25.16 -0.48
CA ILE A 309 -6.72 24.26 -0.46
C ILE A 309 -5.95 24.40 0.86
N GLU A 310 -5.70 25.62 1.35
CA GLU A 310 -5.08 25.87 2.65
C GLU A 310 -5.92 25.31 3.80
N THR A 311 -7.25 25.47 3.74
CA THR A 311 -8.19 24.90 4.71
C THR A 311 -8.23 23.38 4.60
N LEU A 312 -8.19 22.84 3.37
CA LEU A 312 -8.15 21.40 3.12
C LEU A 312 -6.82 20.81 3.57
N LEU A 313 -5.70 21.51 3.45
CA LEU A 313 -4.36 21.14 3.94
C LEU A 313 -4.29 21.22 5.46
N ALA A 314 -4.79 22.31 6.06
CA ALA A 314 -4.86 22.48 7.50
C ALA A 314 -5.82 21.48 8.16
N ASN A 315 -6.82 21.00 7.43
CA ASN A 315 -7.76 19.95 7.85
C ASN A 315 -7.54 18.63 7.09
N PHE A 316 -6.39 18.45 6.43
CA PHE A 316 -6.08 17.22 5.71
C PHE A 316 -5.69 16.18 6.76
N THR A 317 -6.55 15.18 6.92
CA THR A 317 -6.38 14.10 7.91
C THR A 317 -6.38 12.71 7.26
N GLY A 318 -5.95 12.59 5.99
CA GLY A 318 -5.67 11.31 5.35
C GLY A 318 -4.20 11.22 4.92
N GLY A 319 -3.42 10.16 5.15
CA GLY A 319 -3.65 8.96 5.93
C GLY A 319 -3.23 9.10 7.40
N THR A 320 -3.43 8.01 8.13
CA THR A 320 -3.41 7.93 9.58
C THR A 320 -2.01 8.03 10.20
N GLY A 321 -1.53 9.26 10.43
CA GLY A 321 -0.61 9.60 11.52
C GLY A 321 0.89 9.63 11.20
N ASP A 322 1.56 10.68 11.69
CA ASP A 322 2.98 10.63 12.02
C ASP A 322 3.13 9.86 13.34
N TRP A 323 3.82 8.72 13.31
CA TRP A 323 4.00 7.82 14.45
C TRP A 323 5.31 8.06 15.21
N SER A 324 6.05 9.13 14.89
CA SER A 324 7.37 9.40 15.47
C SER A 324 7.34 9.45 17.00
N ASP A 325 6.29 10.02 17.58
CA ASP A 325 6.16 10.22 19.04
C ASP A 325 5.36 9.12 19.76
N ASN A 326 4.82 8.12 19.03
CA ASN A 326 3.89 7.13 19.59
C ASN A 326 4.58 5.98 20.35
N GLY A 327 5.91 5.90 20.31
CA GLY A 327 6.72 4.82 20.92
C GLY A 327 6.52 3.42 20.30
N SER A 328 5.51 3.26 19.45
CA SER A 328 5.21 2.04 18.68
C SER A 328 4.35 2.37 17.47
N MET A 329 4.33 1.47 16.48
CA MET A 329 3.53 1.62 15.25
C MET A 329 2.79 0.32 14.92
N ARG A 330 1.52 0.45 14.48
CA ARG A 330 0.71 -0.69 14.02
C ARG A 330 -0.01 -0.30 12.74
N ILE A 331 0.45 -0.82 11.61
CA ILE A 331 -0.03 -0.45 10.28
C ILE A 331 -0.22 -1.69 9.40
N PRO A 332 -0.98 -1.63 8.30
CA PRO A 332 -1.04 -2.72 7.32
C PRO A 332 0.35 -3.05 6.75
N ILE A 333 0.51 -4.23 6.15
CA ILE A 333 1.72 -4.55 5.38
C ILE A 333 1.77 -3.62 4.15
N PRO A 334 2.82 -2.79 3.98
CA PRO A 334 2.92 -1.89 2.84
C PRO A 334 3.01 -2.66 1.52
N ARG A 335 2.44 -2.08 0.46
CA ARG A 335 2.73 -2.56 -0.91
C ARG A 335 4.19 -2.27 -1.29
N CYS A 336 4.67 -1.07 -1.01
CA CYS A 336 6.06 -0.66 -1.11
C CYS A 336 6.28 0.52 -0.17
N ALA A 337 7.45 0.61 0.46
CA ALA A 337 7.79 1.74 1.34
C ALA A 337 8.96 2.55 0.79
N LEU A 338 9.07 3.81 1.24
CA LEU A 338 10.28 4.61 1.12
C LEU A 338 10.97 4.67 2.49
N LEU A 339 12.29 4.61 2.48
CA LEU A 339 13.11 4.64 3.68
C LEU A 339 14.28 5.59 3.50
N ASN A 340 14.30 6.69 4.23
CA ASN A 340 15.46 7.57 4.26
C ASN A 340 16.27 7.34 5.54
N ILE A 341 17.50 6.84 5.36
CA ILE A 341 18.42 6.55 6.45
C ILE A 341 19.33 7.76 6.63
N HIS A 342 19.17 8.45 7.75
CA HIS A 342 20.04 9.53 8.20
C HIS A 342 21.23 8.94 8.94
N SER A 343 22.33 8.74 8.21
CA SER A 343 23.55 8.16 8.74
C SER A 343 24.80 8.78 8.10
N ASN A 344 25.89 8.84 8.85
CA ASN A 344 27.17 9.30 8.30
C ASN A 344 27.75 8.29 7.30
N ILE A 345 27.54 6.99 7.53
CA ILE A 345 28.05 5.89 6.72
C ILE A 345 27.06 4.72 6.73
N MET A 346 27.13 3.87 5.71
CA MET A 346 26.47 2.56 5.69
C MET A 346 27.40 1.49 6.27
N PRO A 347 26.88 0.50 7.00
CA PRO A 347 27.71 -0.50 7.66
C PRO A 347 28.34 -1.46 6.64
N THR A 348 29.58 -1.85 6.91
CA THR A 348 30.35 -2.80 6.08
C THR A 348 30.69 -4.09 6.81
N ALA A 349 30.42 -4.18 8.11
CA ALA A 349 30.69 -5.33 8.97
C ALA A 349 29.49 -5.68 9.86
N LYS A 350 29.44 -6.95 10.28
CA LYS A 350 28.40 -7.47 11.16
C LYS A 350 28.61 -7.07 12.61
N SER A 351 27.51 -6.94 13.34
CA SER A 351 27.55 -6.84 14.81
C SER A 351 28.24 -8.07 15.43
N GLY A 352 28.91 -7.90 16.57
CA GLY A 352 29.55 -8.99 17.34
C GLY A 352 30.81 -9.63 16.71
N LEU A 353 31.04 -9.44 15.42
CA LEU A 353 32.18 -10.00 14.67
C LEU A 353 33.32 -8.98 14.48
N GLY A 354 33.39 -8.00 15.39
CA GLY A 354 34.27 -6.85 15.42
C GLY A 354 35.57 -7.00 14.62
N THR A 355 35.60 -6.39 13.44
CA THR A 355 36.86 -6.17 12.72
C THR A 355 37.54 -4.96 13.37
N PRO A 356 38.80 -5.08 13.83
CA PRO A 356 39.51 -3.96 14.46
C PRO A 356 39.45 -2.70 13.59
N GLY A 357 39.00 -1.59 14.17
CA GLY A 357 38.87 -0.30 13.46
C GLY A 357 37.59 -0.12 12.63
N VAL A 358 36.70 -1.12 12.55
CA VAL A 358 35.43 -1.01 11.83
C VAL A 358 34.27 -0.87 12.83
N ASN A 359 33.53 0.23 12.75
CA ASN A 359 32.29 0.34 13.50
C ASN A 359 31.21 -0.52 12.82
N CYS A 360 30.74 -1.54 13.51
CA CYS A 360 29.74 -2.47 13.01
C CYS A 360 28.31 -2.07 13.39
N GLN A 361 28.12 -1.24 14.41
CA GLN A 361 26.83 -0.72 14.84
C GLN A 361 26.80 0.80 14.62
N ILE A 362 26.14 1.19 13.55
CA ILE A 362 26.02 2.57 13.13
C ILE A 362 24.71 3.12 13.71
N PRO A 363 24.76 4.04 14.70
CA PRO A 363 23.57 4.74 15.12
C PRO A 363 23.07 5.64 13.99
N CYS A 364 21.79 5.56 13.69
CA CYS A 364 21.15 6.35 12.65
C CYS A 364 19.72 6.71 13.06
N GLN A 365 19.12 7.59 12.27
CA GLN A 365 17.68 7.85 12.33
C GLN A 365 17.07 7.43 10.99
N ILE A 366 15.92 6.78 11.04
CA ILE A 366 15.24 6.23 9.88
C ILE A 366 13.92 6.96 9.73
N GLU A 367 13.68 7.55 8.57
CA GLU A 367 12.37 8.05 8.16
C GLU A 367 11.72 7.02 7.24
N PHE A 368 10.62 6.45 7.69
CA PHE A 368 9.85 5.44 6.98
C PHE A 368 8.53 6.03 6.51
N TRP A 369 8.17 5.78 5.25
CA TRP A 369 6.89 6.12 4.67
C TRP A 369 6.35 4.94 3.88
N ASP A 370 5.14 4.49 4.19
CA ASP A 370 4.53 3.32 3.54
C ASP A 370 3.86 3.63 2.19
N GLN A 371 3.91 4.89 1.72
CA GLN A 371 3.19 5.39 0.54
C GLN A 371 1.66 5.26 0.59
N GLN A 372 1.10 4.95 1.76
CA GLN A 372 -0.33 4.80 2.03
C GLN A 372 -0.80 5.76 3.13
N GLY A 373 0.09 6.65 3.59
CA GLY A 373 -0.21 7.77 4.48
C GLY A 373 0.25 7.58 5.91
N ASN A 374 1.02 6.53 6.22
CA ASN A 374 1.69 6.34 7.51
C ASN A 374 3.16 6.74 7.39
N TYR A 375 3.62 7.57 8.30
CA TYR A 375 5.00 8.05 8.35
C TYR A 375 5.56 7.92 9.76
N CYS A 376 6.85 7.64 9.90
CA CYS A 376 7.51 7.69 11.20
C CYS A 376 9.00 7.98 11.08
N LYS A 377 9.54 8.67 12.08
CA LYS A 377 10.95 8.95 12.26
C LYS A 377 11.44 8.25 13.52
N ILE A 378 12.27 7.22 13.35
CA ILE A 378 12.64 6.26 14.39
C ILE A 378 14.16 6.24 14.56
N TRP A 379 14.64 6.15 15.80
CA TRP A 379 16.07 5.92 16.06
C TRP A 379 16.43 4.46 15.85
N ALA A 380 17.59 4.18 15.26
CA ALA A 380 17.99 2.80 14.99
C ALA A 380 19.48 2.57 15.18
N SER A 381 19.85 1.35 15.58
CA SER A 381 21.21 0.84 15.48
C SER A 381 21.29 -0.08 14.27
N MET A 382 22.11 0.26 13.28
CA MET A 382 22.20 -0.43 12.01
C MET A 382 23.54 -1.16 11.84
N SER A 383 23.53 -2.41 11.40
CA SER A 383 24.72 -3.23 11.12
C SER A 383 24.57 -4.00 9.81
N ALA A 384 25.69 -4.50 9.25
CA ALA A 384 25.61 -5.37 8.07
C ALA A 384 25.21 -6.81 8.49
N GLN A 385 24.62 -7.56 7.56
CA GLN A 385 24.07 -8.90 7.82
C GLN A 385 24.40 -9.91 6.71
N GLY A 386 24.36 -11.20 7.05
CA GLY A 386 24.45 -12.34 6.12
C GLY A 386 25.88 -12.87 5.92
N ASN A 387 26.09 -14.15 5.62
CA ASN A 387 27.45 -14.74 5.65
C ASN A 387 28.26 -14.50 4.37
N SER A 388 27.93 -15.21 3.30
CA SER A 388 28.53 -15.03 1.97
C SER A 388 28.28 -13.62 1.43
N SER A 389 27.13 -13.03 1.74
CA SER A 389 26.75 -11.69 1.28
C SER A 389 27.64 -10.56 1.78
N MET A 390 28.49 -10.79 2.79
CA MET A 390 29.48 -9.80 3.20
C MET A 390 30.50 -9.49 2.11
N ALA A 391 30.73 -10.42 1.17
CA ALA A 391 31.64 -10.24 0.05
C ALA A 391 31.07 -9.30 -1.04
N PHE A 392 29.75 -9.10 -1.10
CA PHE A 392 29.09 -8.29 -2.13
C PHE A 392 29.25 -6.80 -1.86
N ALA A 393 29.26 -5.98 -2.92
CA ALA A 393 29.41 -4.53 -2.80
C ALA A 393 28.27 -3.90 -1.98
N LYS A 394 27.01 -4.24 -2.32
CA LYS A 394 25.82 -3.82 -1.58
C LYS A 394 25.53 -4.78 -0.44
N LYS A 395 25.45 -4.26 0.79
CA LYS A 395 25.27 -5.07 2.01
C LYS A 395 23.80 -5.23 2.37
N ASN A 396 23.43 -6.43 2.82
CA ASN A 396 22.22 -6.62 3.63
C ASN A 396 22.42 -5.92 4.98
N LEU A 397 21.34 -5.40 5.55
CA LEU A 397 21.37 -4.62 6.79
C LEU A 397 20.46 -5.27 7.83
N ALA A 398 20.86 -5.17 9.09
CA ALA A 398 20.03 -5.46 10.24
C ALA A 398 19.90 -4.17 11.05
N PHE A 399 18.69 -3.89 11.54
CA PHE A 399 18.46 -2.73 12.38
C PHE A 399 17.62 -3.11 13.58
N ASP A 400 17.97 -2.51 14.71
CA ASP A 400 17.25 -2.55 15.97
C ASP A 400 16.70 -1.13 16.21
N LEU A 401 15.42 -1.02 16.55
CA LEU A 401 14.65 0.22 16.57
C LEU A 401 14.44 0.71 18.00
N PHE A 402 14.50 2.03 18.18
CA PHE A 402 14.46 2.68 19.49
C PHE A 402 13.61 3.95 19.44
N THR A 403 13.00 4.26 20.58
CA THR A 403 12.16 5.46 20.75
C THR A 403 13.00 6.74 20.85
N SER A 404 14.28 6.63 21.20
CA SER A 404 15.18 7.74 21.51
C SER A 404 16.59 7.49 20.96
N LYS A 405 17.42 8.55 20.91
CA LYS A 405 18.81 8.48 20.47
C LYS A 405 19.68 7.68 21.44
N GLU A 406 19.28 7.64 22.70
CA GLU A 406 19.95 6.95 23.80
C GLU A 406 19.87 5.43 23.66
N MET A 407 18.94 4.92 22.84
CA MET A 407 18.75 3.48 22.56
C MET A 407 18.47 2.65 23.82
N ASP A 408 17.72 3.22 24.75
CA ASP A 408 17.36 2.62 26.03
C ASP A 408 16.01 1.89 26.00
N THR A 409 15.12 2.31 25.11
CA THR A 409 13.75 1.78 24.98
C THR A 409 13.47 1.41 23.53
N GLU A 410 13.13 0.14 23.31
CA GLU A 410 12.80 -0.46 22.01
C GLU A 410 11.55 0.21 21.40
N TYR A 411 11.57 0.47 20.09
CA TYR A 411 10.41 0.92 19.32
C TYR A 411 9.84 -0.26 18.53
N VAL A 412 8.63 -0.68 18.88
CA VAL A 412 8.00 -1.88 18.31
C VAL A 412 7.08 -1.52 17.14
N ILE A 413 7.22 -2.23 16.02
CA ILE A 413 6.34 -2.13 14.85
C ILE A 413 5.59 -3.45 14.64
N LYS A 414 4.28 -3.36 14.37
CA LYS A 414 3.45 -4.47 13.87
C LYS A 414 2.94 -4.13 12.46
N PHE A 415 3.32 -4.95 11.49
CA PHE A 415 2.82 -4.88 10.11
C PHE A 415 1.74 -5.93 9.89
N GLY A 416 0.49 -5.50 9.70
CA GLY A 416 -0.66 -6.37 9.43
C GLY A 416 -0.72 -7.58 10.37
N ASP A 417 -0.62 -8.77 9.79
CA ASP A 417 -0.72 -10.05 10.47
C ASP A 417 0.64 -10.64 10.90
N TRP A 418 1.72 -9.86 10.87
CA TRP A 418 3.02 -10.28 11.40
C TRP A 418 3.08 -10.15 12.92
N VAL A 419 4.00 -10.88 13.55
CA VAL A 419 4.35 -10.61 14.96
C VAL A 419 4.97 -9.22 15.09
N SER A 420 4.68 -8.55 16.21
CA SER A 420 5.31 -7.29 16.55
C SER A 420 6.82 -7.47 16.75
N GLN A 421 7.64 -6.62 16.16
CA GLN A 421 9.10 -6.65 16.33
C GLN A 421 9.67 -5.24 16.44
N ASP A 422 10.76 -5.13 17.18
CA ASP A 422 11.63 -3.96 17.30
C ASP A 422 12.85 -4.05 16.37
N SER A 423 12.93 -5.09 15.56
CA SER A 423 14.17 -5.49 14.92
C SER A 423 13.90 -6.22 13.62
N PHE A 424 14.47 -5.73 12.51
CA PHE A 424 14.18 -6.23 11.16
C PHE A 424 15.45 -6.33 10.29
N HIS A 425 15.32 -6.97 9.13
CA HIS A 425 16.36 -6.98 8.09
C HIS A 425 15.95 -6.14 6.88
N LEU A 426 16.91 -5.41 6.30
CA LEU A 426 16.85 -4.95 4.92
C LEU A 426 17.72 -5.88 4.08
N LYS A 427 17.11 -6.75 3.29
CA LYS A 427 17.85 -7.64 2.38
C LYS A 427 18.03 -6.93 1.04
N ALA A 428 19.29 -6.71 0.67
CA ALA A 428 19.72 -6.00 -0.53
C ALA A 428 19.49 -6.81 -1.81
N TYR A 429 19.57 -8.14 -1.70
CA TYR A 429 19.43 -9.06 -2.82
C TYR A 429 20.31 -8.68 -4.02
N TYR A 430 21.57 -8.32 -3.74
CA TYR A 430 22.54 -7.86 -4.75
C TYR A 430 22.74 -8.84 -5.91
N THR A 431 22.49 -10.13 -5.67
CA THR A 431 22.64 -11.24 -6.60
C THR A 431 21.33 -11.66 -7.29
N ASP A 432 20.21 -11.01 -6.99
CA ASP A 432 18.90 -11.32 -7.56
C ASP A 432 18.41 -10.14 -8.40
N THR A 433 18.04 -10.43 -9.66
CA THR A 433 17.55 -9.44 -10.64
C THR A 433 16.25 -8.77 -10.18
N PHE A 434 15.44 -9.46 -9.38
CA PHE A 434 14.14 -8.95 -8.95
C PHE A 434 14.20 -8.22 -7.61
N ARG A 435 15.37 -8.25 -6.94
CA ARG A 435 15.61 -7.67 -5.60
C ARG A 435 14.61 -8.14 -4.55
N GLY A 436 14.10 -9.37 -4.67
CA GLY A 436 13.06 -9.90 -3.81
C GLY A 436 12.37 -11.18 -4.28
N VAL A 437 13.04 -12.05 -5.03
CA VAL A 437 12.49 -13.38 -5.38
C VAL A 437 12.24 -14.24 -4.13
N CYS A 438 13.09 -14.08 -3.12
CA CYS A 438 12.99 -14.79 -1.85
C CYS A 438 11.67 -14.51 -1.08
N PRO A 439 11.26 -13.25 -0.81
CA PRO A 439 9.93 -12.99 -0.23
C PRO A 439 8.76 -13.38 -1.15
N CYS A 440 8.97 -13.44 -2.47
CA CYS A 440 7.97 -14.04 -3.38
C CYS A 440 7.79 -15.54 -3.11
N SER A 441 8.88 -16.28 -2.89
CA SER A 441 8.84 -17.71 -2.49
C SER A 441 8.09 -17.92 -1.18
N TYR A 442 8.34 -17.06 -0.18
CA TYR A 442 7.63 -17.12 1.09
C TYR A 442 6.14 -16.80 0.95
N THR A 443 5.77 -15.93 0.00
CA THR A 443 4.36 -15.66 -0.33
C THR A 443 3.70 -16.91 -0.92
N LEU A 444 4.37 -17.62 -1.83
CA LEU A 444 3.90 -18.92 -2.33
C LEU A 444 3.73 -19.94 -1.20
N TYR A 445 4.71 -20.05 -0.31
CA TYR A 445 4.64 -20.97 0.84
C TYR A 445 3.51 -20.59 1.81
N GLU A 446 3.27 -19.30 2.04
CA GLU A 446 2.14 -18.81 2.84
C GLU A 446 0.79 -19.23 2.23
N GLU A 447 0.61 -19.07 0.92
CA GLU A 447 -0.59 -19.54 0.21
C GLU A 447 -0.79 -21.04 0.40
N MET A 448 0.27 -21.85 0.26
CA MET A 448 0.23 -23.29 0.52
C MET A 448 -0.23 -23.55 1.96
N ALA A 449 0.42 -22.96 2.96
CA ALA A 449 0.14 -23.20 4.36
C ALA A 449 -1.31 -22.84 4.73
N LEU A 450 -1.84 -21.72 4.20
CA LEU A 450 -3.21 -21.26 4.47
C LEU A 450 -4.29 -22.24 3.98
N THR A 451 -4.01 -23.07 2.97
CA THR A 451 -4.98 -24.09 2.50
C THR A 451 -5.21 -25.25 3.49
N ARG A 452 -4.40 -25.39 4.54
CA ARG A 452 -4.53 -26.47 5.55
C ARG A 452 -5.62 -26.22 6.61
N GLY A 453 -6.20 -25.01 6.65
CA GLY A 453 -7.15 -24.60 7.67
C GLY A 453 -6.46 -24.12 8.96
N MET A 454 -7.22 -23.48 9.84
CA MET A 454 -6.68 -22.73 10.98
C MET A 454 -5.86 -23.58 11.96
N GLN A 455 -6.20 -24.87 12.10
CA GLN A 455 -5.59 -25.82 13.04
C GLN A 455 -4.22 -26.36 12.59
N ASP A 456 -3.92 -26.33 11.29
CA ASP A 456 -2.70 -26.92 10.70
C ASP A 456 -2.07 -25.99 9.65
N ASN A 457 -2.34 -24.67 9.69
CA ASN A 457 -1.69 -23.70 8.79
C ASN A 457 -0.36 -23.15 9.32
N ARG A 458 0.04 -23.52 10.55
CA ARG A 458 1.38 -23.29 11.08
C ARG A 458 1.89 -24.51 11.86
N PRO A 459 3.20 -24.79 11.87
CA PRO A 459 3.71 -26.00 12.51
C PRO A 459 3.48 -26.06 14.03
N TYR A 460 3.43 -24.91 14.72
CA TYR A 460 3.20 -24.84 16.16
C TYR A 460 1.75 -25.06 16.58
N LYS A 461 0.78 -24.93 15.65
CA LYS A 461 -0.64 -24.81 16.03
C LYS A 461 -1.29 -26.08 16.53
N GLU A 462 -0.88 -27.25 16.04
CA GLU A 462 -1.46 -28.51 16.51
C GLU A 462 -1.21 -28.71 18.02
N GLU A 463 0.04 -28.48 18.45
CA GLU A 463 0.39 -28.57 19.87
C GLU A 463 -0.34 -27.52 20.71
N PHE A 464 -0.41 -26.29 20.20
CA PHE A 464 -1.11 -25.19 20.83
C PHE A 464 -2.60 -25.49 21.01
N MET A 465 -3.30 -25.83 19.92
CA MET A 465 -4.74 -26.09 19.90
C MET A 465 -5.15 -27.29 20.75
N SER A 466 -4.29 -28.32 20.86
CA SER A 466 -4.57 -29.52 21.66
C SER A 466 -4.76 -29.25 23.16
N ARG A 467 -4.34 -28.07 23.64
CA ARG A 467 -4.45 -27.64 25.04
C ARG A 467 -5.80 -27.00 25.37
N PHE A 468 -6.60 -26.65 24.36
CA PHE A 468 -7.90 -26.01 24.53
C PHE A 468 -9.02 -27.06 24.42
N THR A 469 -9.87 -27.16 25.43
CA THR A 469 -11.06 -28.03 25.41
C THR A 469 -12.34 -27.20 25.57
N THR A 470 -13.52 -27.83 25.48
CA THR A 470 -14.80 -27.17 25.79
C THR A 470 -15.30 -27.67 27.14
N SER A 471 -15.08 -26.89 28.19
CA SER A 471 -15.68 -27.05 29.51
C SER A 471 -16.84 -26.06 29.65
N GLU A 472 -17.95 -26.54 30.21
CA GLU A 472 -19.12 -25.73 30.56
C GLU A 472 -18.80 -24.71 31.67
N THR A 473 -17.61 -24.80 32.28
CA THR A 473 -17.12 -23.94 33.37
C THR A 473 -16.16 -22.84 32.92
N GLY A 474 -15.84 -22.73 31.62
CA GLY A 474 -14.96 -21.68 31.09
C GLY A 474 -13.50 -21.78 31.55
N THR A 475 -13.05 -22.97 31.93
CA THR A 475 -11.71 -23.25 32.50
C THR A 475 -10.64 -23.57 31.47
N ASP A 476 -10.95 -23.52 30.17
CA ASP A 476 -10.04 -23.98 29.10
C ASP A 476 -9.15 -22.88 28.51
N SER A 477 -9.34 -21.62 28.92
CA SER A 477 -8.39 -20.55 28.61
C SER A 477 -7.23 -20.59 29.60
N VAL A 478 -6.00 -20.60 29.09
CA VAL A 478 -4.80 -20.42 29.92
C VAL A 478 -4.64 -18.95 30.32
N THR A 479 -3.92 -18.65 31.39
CA THR A 479 -3.79 -17.26 31.87
C THR A 479 -2.89 -16.39 30.98
N ASP A 480 -2.01 -17.01 30.18
CA ASP A 480 -1.15 -16.30 29.25
C ASP A 480 -1.95 -15.90 28.00
N ILE A 481 -2.08 -14.59 27.76
CA ILE A 481 -2.89 -14.06 26.66
C ILE A 481 -2.36 -14.49 25.29
N GLU A 482 -1.04 -14.59 25.13
CA GLU A 482 -0.41 -15.03 23.88
C GLU A 482 -0.60 -16.52 23.64
N GLU A 483 -0.95 -17.28 24.69
CA GLU A 483 -1.38 -18.66 24.54
C GLU A 483 -2.86 -18.77 24.17
N ASN A 484 -3.68 -17.72 24.27
CA ASN A 484 -5.09 -17.77 23.84
C ASN A 484 -5.33 -17.19 22.43
N PHE A 485 -4.38 -16.41 21.89
CA PHE A 485 -4.52 -15.74 20.60
C PHE A 485 -3.36 -16.07 19.66
N ASP A 486 -3.64 -16.10 18.36
CA ASP A 486 -2.58 -16.24 17.36
C ASP A 486 -1.75 -14.96 17.30
N THR A 487 -0.44 -15.08 17.55
CA THR A 487 0.49 -13.94 17.57
C THR A 487 0.76 -13.35 16.19
N GLY A 488 0.46 -14.10 15.12
CA GLY A 488 0.84 -13.78 13.75
C GLY A 488 2.20 -14.35 13.34
N ALA A 489 2.69 -15.36 14.07
CA ALA A 489 3.95 -16.03 13.75
C ALA A 489 3.86 -16.75 12.40
N LYS A 490 4.83 -16.49 11.52
CA LYS A 490 4.84 -17.05 10.16
C LYS A 490 5.68 -18.32 10.06
N CYS A 491 6.72 -18.45 10.90
CA CYS A 491 7.78 -19.45 10.80
C CYS A 491 8.69 -19.28 9.56
N PHE A 492 8.62 -18.15 8.85
CA PHE A 492 9.54 -17.80 7.77
C PHE A 492 9.67 -16.26 7.65
N PRO A 493 10.74 -15.73 7.02
CA PRO A 493 11.06 -14.30 6.95
C PRO A 493 10.24 -13.52 5.89
N GLN A 494 8.92 -13.38 6.08
CA GLN A 494 8.06 -12.60 5.17
C GLN A 494 8.54 -11.15 4.99
N GLY A 495 8.28 -10.55 3.82
CA GLY A 495 8.79 -9.23 3.45
C GLY A 495 7.97 -8.45 2.43
N PHE A 496 8.31 -7.15 2.30
CA PHE A 496 7.79 -6.24 1.27
C PHE A 496 8.93 -5.38 0.69
N PRO A 497 8.79 -4.81 -0.53
CA PRO A 497 9.84 -4.00 -1.14
C PRO A 497 9.94 -2.62 -0.49
N VAL A 498 11.16 -2.09 -0.39
CA VAL A 498 11.43 -0.75 0.15
C VAL A 498 12.52 -0.06 -0.66
N ILE A 499 12.27 1.20 -1.02
CA ILE A 499 13.23 2.05 -1.72
C ILE A 499 14.03 2.82 -0.67
N VAL A 500 15.34 2.59 -0.63
CA VAL A 500 16.21 3.15 0.39
C VAL A 500 16.96 4.36 -0.16
N PHE A 501 16.94 5.43 0.62
CA PHE A 501 17.72 6.64 0.47
C PHE A 501 18.70 6.74 1.64
N GLN A 502 19.87 7.33 1.41
CA GLN A 502 20.80 7.72 2.47
C GLN A 502 20.94 9.25 2.43
N ASN A 503 20.54 9.92 3.51
CA ASN A 503 20.54 11.38 3.60
C ASN A 503 19.85 12.08 2.41
N GLY A 504 18.74 11.51 1.91
CA GLY A 504 17.99 12.04 0.77
C GLY A 504 18.45 11.58 -0.62
N GLU A 505 19.61 10.92 -0.73
CA GLU A 505 20.13 10.40 -2.00
C GLU A 505 19.75 8.93 -2.20
N PHE A 506 19.32 8.54 -3.40
CA PHE A 506 18.93 7.16 -3.70
C PHE A 506 20.09 6.21 -3.42
N TYR A 507 19.85 5.19 -2.58
CA TYR A 507 20.85 4.19 -2.20
C TYR A 507 20.60 2.82 -2.85
N GLY A 508 19.34 2.41 -2.96
CA GLY A 508 18.97 1.19 -3.67
C GLY A 508 17.66 0.56 -3.23
N ILE A 509 17.23 -0.46 -3.96
CA ILE A 509 16.07 -1.28 -3.65
C ILE A 509 16.45 -2.35 -2.61
N TYR A 510 15.62 -2.53 -1.59
CA TYR A 510 15.77 -3.56 -0.57
C TYR A 510 14.44 -4.27 -0.34
N SER A 511 14.47 -5.40 0.37
CA SER A 511 13.30 -5.99 0.99
C SER A 511 13.35 -5.78 2.50
N TRP A 512 12.31 -5.18 3.06
CA TRP A 512 12.08 -5.15 4.49
C TRP A 512 11.53 -6.51 4.93
N GLN A 513 12.20 -7.18 5.87
CA GLN A 513 11.85 -8.53 6.30
C GLN A 513 11.82 -8.71 7.80
N ILE A 514 10.85 -9.50 8.25
CA ILE A 514 10.77 -9.99 9.62
C ILE A 514 11.95 -10.91 9.93
N LYS A 515 12.55 -10.77 11.12
CA LYS A 515 13.70 -11.60 11.48
C LYS A 515 13.26 -13.03 11.79
N LYS A 516 14.23 -13.95 11.74
CA LYS A 516 14.16 -15.28 12.37
C LYS A 516 14.24 -15.20 13.92
N HIS A 517 13.49 -14.25 14.47
CA HIS A 517 13.32 -14.07 15.89
C HIS A 517 12.36 -15.13 16.42
N ARG A 518 12.57 -15.60 17.65
CA ARG A 518 11.78 -16.67 18.28
C ARG A 518 10.27 -16.39 18.25
N ASP A 519 9.88 -15.12 18.31
CA ASP A 519 8.47 -14.72 18.32
C ASP A 519 7.82 -15.03 16.96
N ASN A 520 8.57 -14.93 15.86
CA ASN A 520 8.11 -15.34 14.53
C ASN A 520 7.98 -16.87 14.39
N TYR A 521 8.38 -17.65 15.39
CA TYR A 521 8.16 -19.09 15.49
C TYR A 521 7.27 -19.46 16.69
N HIS A 522 6.60 -18.49 17.31
CA HIS A 522 5.75 -18.70 18.48
C HIS A 522 6.50 -19.44 19.61
N MET A 523 7.75 -19.04 19.89
CA MET A 523 8.61 -19.72 20.86
C MET A 523 8.90 -18.91 22.12
N ASN A 524 8.65 -19.51 23.28
CA ASN A 524 9.09 -19.00 24.57
C ASN A 524 10.61 -19.23 24.79
N LYS A 525 11.33 -18.18 25.19
CA LYS A 525 12.78 -18.24 25.46
C LYS A 525 13.18 -19.04 26.71
N LYS A 526 12.22 -19.40 27.56
CA LYS A 526 12.41 -20.09 28.84
C LYS A 526 11.91 -21.54 28.83
N THR A 527 11.40 -22.04 27.71
CA THR A 527 10.94 -23.42 27.55
C THR A 527 12.03 -24.25 26.88
N ALA A 528 12.40 -25.39 27.46
CA ALA A 528 13.50 -26.22 26.94
C ALA A 528 13.10 -26.98 25.66
N GLU A 529 11.82 -27.29 25.55
CA GLU A 529 11.16 -28.00 24.47
C GLU A 529 11.04 -27.14 23.20
N HIS A 530 11.12 -25.82 23.34
CA HIS A 530 11.06 -24.87 22.23
C HIS A 530 12.48 -24.67 21.68
N VAL A 531 12.89 -25.52 20.74
CA VAL A 531 14.26 -25.47 20.18
C VAL A 531 14.20 -24.98 18.74
N HIS A 532 15.08 -24.04 18.40
CA HIS A 532 15.25 -23.50 17.04
C HIS A 532 16.72 -23.58 16.64
N LEU A 533 17.00 -24.31 15.56
CA LEU A 533 18.33 -24.52 14.99
C LEU A 533 18.47 -23.82 13.64
N ASP A 534 19.65 -23.23 13.41
CA ASP A 534 19.95 -22.43 12.23
C ASP A 534 21.40 -22.63 11.79
N GLY A 535 21.63 -23.02 10.54
CA GLY A 535 22.98 -23.21 10.00
C GLY A 535 23.03 -24.38 9.01
N THR A 536 24.15 -25.11 9.03
CA THR A 536 24.34 -26.29 8.18
C THR A 536 23.95 -27.55 8.95
N LEU A 537 22.76 -28.10 8.67
CA LEU A 537 22.24 -29.35 9.23
C LEU A 537 22.24 -30.41 8.12
N SER A 538 23.26 -31.27 8.10
CA SER A 538 23.50 -32.28 7.06
C SER A 538 23.88 -33.62 7.69
N ALA A 539 24.16 -34.63 6.86
CA ALA A 539 24.70 -35.91 7.31
C ALA A 539 25.98 -35.74 8.15
N ASP A 540 26.84 -34.78 7.79
CA ASP A 540 28.13 -34.57 8.45
C ASP A 540 28.06 -33.70 9.71
N SER A 541 26.92 -33.03 9.95
CA SER A 541 26.78 -32.13 11.09
C SER A 541 25.75 -32.54 12.13
N ILE A 542 24.69 -33.26 11.77
CA ILE A 542 23.69 -33.72 12.74
C ILE A 542 23.01 -35.03 12.35
N TRP A 543 22.65 -35.23 11.07
CA TRP A 543 21.84 -36.39 10.65
C TRP A 543 22.61 -37.72 10.67
N GLY A 544 23.95 -37.67 10.73
CA GLY A 544 24.81 -38.86 10.87
C GLY A 544 24.97 -39.35 12.31
N GLY A 545 24.29 -38.77 13.29
CA GLY A 545 24.38 -39.14 14.71
C GLY A 545 25.50 -38.44 15.48
N ASN A 546 26.61 -38.12 14.83
CA ASN A 546 27.67 -37.29 15.41
C ASN A 546 27.37 -35.80 15.20
N ILE A 547 27.32 -35.02 16.28
CA ILE A 547 26.94 -33.61 16.22
C ILE A 547 28.19 -32.73 16.09
N ASN A 548 28.25 -31.96 15.01
CA ASN A 548 29.22 -30.87 14.88
C ASN A 548 28.58 -29.54 15.31
N TRP A 549 28.71 -29.21 16.60
CA TRP A 549 28.14 -28.02 17.22
C TRP A 549 28.64 -26.68 16.66
N THR A 550 29.68 -26.68 15.83
CA THR A 550 30.18 -25.45 15.17
C THR A 550 29.42 -25.10 13.89
N GLN A 551 28.57 -26.01 13.39
CA GLN A 551 27.91 -25.86 12.09
C GLN A 551 26.53 -25.19 12.17
N PHE A 552 25.93 -25.10 13.36
CA PHE A 552 24.61 -24.51 13.56
C PHE A 552 24.50 -23.78 14.90
N GLU A 553 23.70 -22.73 14.93
CA GLU A 553 23.30 -21.97 16.10
C GLU A 553 22.09 -22.62 16.79
N VAL A 554 22.10 -22.66 18.13
CA VAL A 554 20.90 -22.90 18.95
C VAL A 554 20.27 -21.54 19.27
N ARG A 555 19.29 -21.14 18.46
CA ARG A 555 18.67 -19.80 18.51
C ARG A 555 17.70 -19.64 19.68
N ASN A 556 17.04 -20.73 20.07
CA ASN A 556 16.12 -20.80 21.21
C ASN A 556 16.30 -22.16 21.92
N PRO A 557 16.19 -22.25 23.26
CA PRO A 557 15.92 -21.16 24.22
C PRO A 557 17.10 -20.19 24.40
N LYS A 558 16.89 -19.09 25.16
CA LYS A 558 17.94 -18.10 25.47
C LYS A 558 18.62 -18.38 26.81
N SER A 559 19.72 -17.67 27.08
CA SER A 559 20.58 -17.85 28.27
C SER A 559 21.18 -19.25 28.39
N LEU A 560 21.70 -19.76 27.26
CA LEU A 560 22.41 -21.04 27.23
C LEU A 560 23.87 -20.89 27.68
N PHE A 561 24.50 -22.01 28.02
CA PHE A 561 25.90 -22.09 28.44
C PHE A 561 26.65 -23.08 27.57
N CYS A 562 27.94 -22.85 27.37
CA CYS A 562 28.87 -23.80 26.80
C CYS A 562 29.35 -24.79 27.88
N GLN A 563 29.98 -25.88 27.45
CA GLN A 563 30.55 -26.91 28.34
C GLN A 563 31.55 -26.35 29.40
N ASP A 564 32.21 -25.25 29.08
CA ASP A 564 33.18 -24.56 29.96
C ASP A 564 32.53 -23.59 30.97
N GLY A 565 31.19 -23.52 31.02
CA GLY A 565 30.44 -22.61 31.89
C GLY A 565 30.31 -21.18 31.35
N VAL A 566 30.91 -20.85 30.21
CA VAL A 566 30.76 -19.53 29.57
C VAL A 566 29.38 -19.44 28.90
N LYS A 567 28.78 -18.25 28.89
CA LYS A 567 27.53 -18.02 28.15
C LYS A 567 27.70 -18.36 26.67
N TYR A 568 26.69 -19.03 26.12
CA TYR A 568 26.64 -19.38 24.71
C TYR A 568 26.48 -18.13 23.84
N ASP A 569 27.26 -18.06 22.77
CA ASP A 569 27.22 -17.01 21.75
C ASP A 569 26.83 -17.65 20.41
N GLY A 570 25.65 -17.30 19.90
CA GLY A 570 25.12 -17.85 18.66
C GLY A 570 25.88 -17.42 17.41
N ASP A 571 26.58 -16.29 17.46
CA ASP A 571 27.43 -15.83 16.34
C ASP A 571 28.74 -16.64 16.26
N ARG A 572 29.07 -17.39 17.32
CA ARG A 572 30.26 -18.25 17.45
C ARG A 572 29.86 -19.60 18.06
N PRO A 573 29.05 -20.40 17.33
CA PRO A 573 28.41 -21.58 17.88
C PRO A 573 29.44 -22.61 18.38
N ARG A 574 29.18 -23.13 19.58
CA ARG A 574 29.95 -24.18 20.27
C ARG A 574 28.99 -25.15 20.94
N GLU A 575 29.50 -26.26 21.43
CA GLU A 575 28.69 -27.23 22.17
C GLU A 575 28.06 -26.62 23.42
N ILE A 576 26.73 -26.72 23.52
CA ILE A 576 25.97 -26.28 24.69
C ILE A 576 26.09 -27.27 25.85
N MET A 577 25.89 -26.79 27.07
CA MET A 577 26.05 -27.52 28.32
C MET A 577 25.05 -28.67 28.45
N GLY A 578 25.54 -29.82 28.95
CA GLY A 578 24.75 -30.99 29.33
C GLY A 578 24.83 -31.21 30.84
N SER A 579 23.97 -32.09 31.38
CA SER A 579 23.98 -32.44 32.81
C SER A 579 25.23 -33.24 33.24
N ASP A 580 25.99 -33.71 32.26
CA ASP A 580 27.27 -34.41 32.38
C ASP A 580 28.48 -33.47 32.44
N SER A 581 28.29 -32.15 32.24
CA SER A 581 29.36 -31.16 32.30
C SER A 581 29.88 -30.96 33.73
N GLU A 582 31.19 -30.81 33.90
CA GLU A 582 31.81 -30.49 35.20
C GLU A 582 31.32 -29.15 35.78
N ASN A 583 30.93 -28.20 34.92
CA ASN A 583 30.46 -26.87 35.32
C ASN A 583 28.94 -26.80 35.50
N TYR A 584 28.23 -27.92 35.39
CA TYR A 584 26.78 -27.96 35.53
C TYR A 584 26.35 -27.82 36.99
N ASP A 585 25.55 -26.79 37.28
CA ASP A 585 24.86 -26.63 38.55
C ASP A 585 23.38 -27.03 38.41
N SER A 586 23.01 -28.14 39.04
CA SER A 586 21.62 -28.60 39.09
C SER A 586 20.68 -27.64 39.84
N SER A 587 21.17 -26.66 40.60
CA SER A 587 20.34 -25.63 41.23
C SER A 587 19.99 -24.48 40.26
N ASP A 588 20.79 -24.27 39.21
CA ASP A 588 20.60 -23.23 38.21
C ASP A 588 19.53 -23.62 37.18
N LYS A 589 18.49 -22.77 37.07
CA LYS A 589 17.34 -23.01 36.18
C LYS A 589 17.70 -22.89 34.70
N ASP A 590 18.64 -22.03 34.35
CA ASP A 590 19.08 -21.81 32.97
C ASP A 590 20.00 -22.95 32.53
N MET A 591 20.90 -23.44 33.40
CA MET A 591 21.71 -24.63 33.11
C MET A 591 20.85 -25.89 32.97
N LYS A 592 19.85 -26.09 33.84
CA LYS A 592 18.86 -27.17 33.69
C LYS A 592 18.14 -27.13 32.34
N ARG A 593 17.69 -25.94 31.92
CA ARG A 593 17.04 -25.72 30.61
C ARG A 593 18.01 -26.01 29.47
N CYS A 594 19.26 -25.55 29.58
CA CYS A 594 20.31 -25.79 28.60
C CYS A 594 20.58 -27.28 28.41
N ALA A 595 20.76 -28.02 29.51
CA ALA A 595 20.99 -29.46 29.50
C ALA A 595 19.82 -30.24 28.89
N LYS A 596 18.59 -29.85 29.22
CA LYS A 596 17.37 -30.46 28.65
C LYS A 596 17.26 -30.19 27.15
N SER A 597 17.56 -28.96 26.70
CA SER A 597 17.57 -28.61 25.27
C SER A 597 18.66 -29.38 24.51
N LYS A 598 19.85 -29.55 25.11
CA LYS A 598 20.93 -30.38 24.55
C LYS A 598 20.45 -31.81 24.30
N GLN A 599 19.72 -32.40 25.26
CA GLN A 599 19.20 -33.75 25.12
C GLN A 599 18.26 -33.88 23.91
N TYR A 600 17.36 -32.93 23.68
CA TYR A 600 16.49 -32.94 22.50
C TYR A 600 17.27 -32.89 21.17
N ILE A 601 18.39 -32.16 21.11
CA ILE A 601 19.24 -32.10 19.93
C ILE A 601 20.03 -33.41 19.73
N ILE A 602 20.53 -34.01 20.81
CA ILE A 602 21.16 -35.34 20.80
C ILE A 602 20.19 -36.41 20.32
N ASP A 603 18.95 -36.30 20.76
CA ASP A 603 17.87 -37.21 20.37
C ASP A 603 17.52 -37.04 18.90
N LEU A 604 17.43 -35.80 18.40
CA LEU A 604 17.25 -35.49 16.98
C LEU A 604 18.35 -36.11 16.10
N SER A 605 19.62 -36.05 16.53
CA SER A 605 20.74 -36.57 15.72
C SER A 605 20.66 -38.08 15.47
N LYS A 606 19.98 -38.82 16.36
CA LYS A 606 19.84 -40.29 16.27
C LYS A 606 18.70 -40.75 15.38
N ARG A 607 17.72 -39.90 15.06
CA ARG A 607 16.46 -40.30 14.40
C ARG A 607 16.66 -41.02 13.08
N ILE A 608 17.64 -40.59 12.28
CA ILE A 608 17.97 -41.27 11.01
C ILE A 608 18.51 -42.68 11.23
N THR A 609 19.34 -42.89 12.25
CA THR A 609 19.86 -44.22 12.61
C THR A 609 18.73 -45.12 13.10
N GLU A 610 17.87 -44.61 13.98
CA GLU A 610 16.71 -45.36 14.51
C GLU A 610 15.76 -45.79 13.38
N LEU A 611 15.52 -44.93 12.38
CA LEU A 611 14.72 -45.28 11.20
C LEU A 611 15.39 -46.37 10.34
N LYS A 612 16.70 -46.31 10.15
CA LYS A 612 17.46 -47.36 9.44
C LYS A 612 17.39 -48.69 10.15
N GLU A 613 17.56 -48.69 11.47
CA GLU A 613 17.49 -49.89 12.31
C GLU A 613 16.07 -50.49 12.31
N ALA A 614 15.04 -49.65 12.40
CA ALA A 614 13.65 -50.07 12.32
C ALA A 614 13.31 -50.72 10.96
N GLU A 615 13.75 -50.11 9.86
CA GLU A 615 13.58 -50.68 8.51
C GLU A 615 14.35 -52.00 8.36
N ALA A 616 15.59 -52.07 8.86
CA ALA A 616 16.41 -53.29 8.82
C ALA A 616 15.84 -54.41 9.69
N ALA A 617 15.12 -54.08 10.76
CA ALA A 617 14.38 -55.03 11.60
C ALA A 617 13.10 -55.55 10.94
N GLY A 618 12.76 -55.09 9.73
CA GLY A 618 11.60 -55.57 8.97
C GLY A 618 10.26 -54.98 9.42
N LYS A 619 10.26 -53.80 10.05
CA LYS A 619 9.01 -53.08 10.35
C LYS A 619 8.20 -52.85 9.07
N THR A 620 6.88 -52.95 9.21
CA THR A 620 5.93 -52.70 8.11
C THR A 620 5.91 -51.23 7.72
N THR A 621 5.37 -50.94 6.53
CA THR A 621 5.19 -49.56 6.05
C THR A 621 4.40 -48.70 7.03
N GLU A 622 3.38 -49.24 7.69
CA GLU A 622 2.56 -48.48 8.65
C GLU A 622 3.35 -48.17 9.93
N GLU A 623 4.04 -49.16 10.50
CA GLU A 623 4.89 -48.93 11.68
C GLU A 623 6.03 -47.94 11.39
N MET A 624 6.56 -47.94 10.17
CA MET A 624 7.54 -46.94 9.73
C MET A 624 6.94 -45.54 9.63
N ARG A 625 5.71 -45.42 9.11
CA ARG A 625 4.98 -44.15 9.03
C ARG A 625 4.69 -43.59 10.42
N GLU A 626 4.20 -44.41 11.35
CA GLU A 626 3.97 -44.03 12.75
C GLU A 626 5.27 -43.54 13.43
N LEU A 627 6.37 -44.26 13.22
CA LEU A 627 7.67 -43.88 13.77
C LEU A 627 8.17 -42.55 13.22
N ILE A 628 8.07 -42.34 11.91
CA ILE A 628 8.45 -41.08 11.27
C ILE A 628 7.58 -39.94 11.77
N ALA A 629 6.27 -40.13 11.90
CA ALA A 629 5.33 -39.11 12.40
C ALA A 629 5.56 -38.75 13.87
N THR A 630 6.16 -39.66 14.66
CA THR A 630 6.59 -39.37 16.03
C THR A 630 7.75 -38.36 16.04
N TYR A 631 8.66 -38.44 15.07
CA TYR A 631 9.88 -37.64 15.03
C TYR A 631 9.75 -36.36 14.22
N PHE A 632 8.89 -36.35 13.20
CA PHE A 632 8.78 -35.25 12.26
C PHE A 632 7.34 -34.83 12.02
N LYS A 633 7.11 -33.52 11.87
CA LYS A 633 5.79 -32.99 11.52
C LYS A 633 5.54 -33.16 10.03
N VAL A 634 5.07 -34.35 9.67
CA VAL A 634 4.96 -34.83 8.27
C VAL A 634 4.20 -33.85 7.38
N SER A 635 3.08 -33.28 7.86
CA SER A 635 2.26 -32.33 7.10
C SER A 635 3.09 -31.16 6.53
N PHE A 636 3.88 -30.52 7.37
CA PHE A 636 4.73 -29.39 6.97
C PHE A 636 6.00 -29.83 6.25
N MET A 637 6.56 -31.00 6.58
CA MET A 637 7.67 -31.56 5.80
C MET A 637 7.25 -31.84 4.35
N VAL A 638 6.02 -32.28 4.11
CA VAL A 638 5.45 -32.45 2.77
C VAL A 638 5.39 -31.11 2.03
N ASP A 639 4.87 -30.05 2.67
CA ASP A 639 4.81 -28.71 2.05
C ASP A 639 6.21 -28.17 1.75
N TYR A 640 7.14 -28.30 2.70
CA TYR A 640 8.54 -27.92 2.52
C TYR A 640 9.17 -28.66 1.34
N ILE A 641 9.01 -29.98 1.25
CA ILE A 641 9.58 -30.79 0.15
C ILE A 641 8.99 -30.37 -1.20
N LEU A 642 7.68 -30.11 -1.27
CA LEU A 642 7.04 -29.69 -2.51
C LEU A 642 7.49 -28.30 -2.94
N GLU A 643 7.46 -27.31 -2.05
CA GLU A 643 7.86 -25.93 -2.39
C GLU A 643 9.33 -25.87 -2.82
N THR A 644 10.24 -26.46 -2.04
CA THR A 644 11.68 -26.45 -2.35
C THR A 644 12.00 -27.18 -3.65
N ASN A 645 11.21 -28.19 -4.03
CA ASN A 645 11.31 -28.81 -5.35
C ASN A 645 10.70 -27.93 -6.45
N VAL A 646 9.56 -27.25 -6.25
CA VAL A 646 8.95 -26.36 -7.25
C VAL A 646 9.87 -25.21 -7.59
N VAL A 647 10.39 -24.53 -6.57
CA VAL A 647 11.30 -23.38 -6.75
C VAL A 647 12.75 -23.82 -7.05
N GLN A 648 13.05 -25.10 -6.79
CA GLN A 648 14.35 -25.74 -6.95
C GLN A 648 15.46 -25.06 -6.15
N ASP A 649 15.25 -24.92 -4.84
CA ASP A 649 16.30 -24.51 -3.91
C ASP A 649 17.29 -25.67 -3.70
N GLY A 650 18.46 -25.56 -4.33
CA GLY A 650 19.51 -26.58 -4.28
C GLY A 650 20.15 -26.74 -2.89
N ASP A 651 20.15 -25.69 -2.06
CA ASP A 651 20.79 -25.71 -0.73
C ASP A 651 19.80 -26.11 0.39
N GLY A 652 18.49 -26.16 0.09
CA GLY A 652 17.37 -26.42 1.01
C GLY A 652 17.29 -27.83 1.65
N TYR A 653 18.36 -28.63 1.62
CA TYR A 653 18.43 -29.93 2.33
C TYR A 653 19.69 -30.08 3.18
N ALA A 654 20.39 -28.97 3.39
CA ALA A 654 21.54 -28.88 4.28
C ALA A 654 21.64 -27.49 4.93
N LYS A 655 21.34 -26.45 4.15
CA LYS A 655 21.21 -25.05 4.58
C LYS A 655 19.78 -24.59 4.25
N ASN A 656 19.55 -23.27 4.19
CA ASN A 656 18.30 -22.67 3.71
C ASN A 656 17.01 -23.20 4.38
N TRP A 657 17.17 -23.72 5.59
CA TRP A 657 16.06 -24.20 6.41
C TRP A 657 16.29 -23.92 7.88
N GLN A 658 15.18 -23.72 8.58
CA GLN A 658 15.16 -23.45 10.01
C GLN A 658 14.47 -24.64 10.69
N TRP A 659 15.21 -25.36 11.52
CA TRP A 659 14.69 -26.55 12.19
C TRP A 659 14.12 -26.17 13.54
N THR A 660 12.88 -26.57 13.80
CA THR A 660 12.14 -26.19 15.01
C THR A 660 11.41 -27.36 15.63
N THR A 661 11.25 -27.30 16.95
CA THR A 661 10.33 -28.15 17.73
C THR A 661 9.73 -27.34 18.87
N TRP A 662 8.52 -27.69 19.29
CA TRP A 662 7.80 -27.07 20.41
C TRP A 662 7.60 -28.03 21.60
N ASN A 663 7.74 -29.34 21.38
CA ASN A 663 7.65 -30.38 22.41
C ASN A 663 8.97 -31.13 22.66
N GLY A 664 10.04 -30.80 21.93
CA GLY A 664 11.35 -31.45 22.00
C GLY A 664 11.45 -32.80 21.27
N VAL A 665 10.35 -33.33 20.73
CA VAL A 665 10.28 -34.69 20.14
C VAL A 665 9.97 -34.64 18.65
N GLN A 666 8.93 -33.89 18.25
CA GLN A 666 8.51 -33.76 16.86
C GLN A 666 9.13 -32.50 16.25
N TRP A 667 9.90 -32.68 15.18
CA TRP A 667 10.69 -31.63 14.52
C TRP A 667 10.18 -31.31 13.12
N VAL A 668 10.46 -30.10 12.64
CA VAL A 668 10.05 -29.64 11.31
C VAL A 668 11.06 -28.65 10.74
N ALA A 669 11.24 -28.69 9.42
CA ALA A 669 11.97 -27.68 8.67
C ALA A 669 11.04 -26.55 8.20
N ASN A 670 11.52 -25.31 8.25
CA ASN A 670 10.81 -24.15 7.72
C ASN A 670 11.66 -23.43 6.64
N PRO A 671 11.03 -22.87 5.58
CA PRO A 671 11.72 -22.16 4.49
C PRO A 671 12.61 -20.99 4.95
N TYR A 672 13.79 -20.85 4.33
CA TYR A 672 14.70 -19.74 4.61
C TYR A 672 15.75 -19.50 3.50
N ASP A 673 16.05 -18.24 3.19
CA ASP A 673 17.07 -17.79 2.21
C ASP A 673 16.87 -18.31 0.78
N HIS A 674 15.64 -18.26 0.27
CA HIS A 674 15.28 -18.65 -1.10
C HIS A 674 15.66 -17.59 -2.16
N ASP A 675 16.88 -17.09 -2.17
CA ASP A 675 17.37 -16.15 -3.19
C ASP A 675 18.01 -16.84 -4.40
N GLY A 676 18.49 -18.09 -4.24
CA GLY A 676 19.03 -18.94 -5.31
C GLY A 676 18.00 -19.89 -5.93
N ILE A 677 16.85 -19.38 -6.37
CA ILE A 677 15.72 -20.18 -6.89
C ILE A 677 15.44 -19.91 -8.38
N PHE A 678 14.55 -20.70 -8.97
CA PHE A 678 14.18 -20.61 -10.40
C PHE A 678 15.40 -20.69 -11.33
N GLY A 679 16.38 -21.51 -10.96
CA GLY A 679 17.63 -21.69 -11.71
C GLY A 679 18.67 -20.58 -11.54
N ALA A 680 18.40 -19.53 -10.76
CA ALA A 680 19.42 -18.54 -10.43
C ALA A 680 20.51 -19.16 -9.55
N TYR A 681 21.78 -18.94 -9.91
CA TYR A 681 22.87 -19.38 -9.05
C TYR A 681 22.96 -18.49 -7.81
N HIS A 682 23.37 -19.04 -6.66
CA HIS A 682 23.38 -18.31 -5.37
C HIS A 682 24.29 -17.05 -5.35
N ILE A 683 25.24 -16.93 -6.28
CA ILE A 683 26.09 -15.72 -6.44
C ILE A 683 25.55 -14.78 -7.54
N GLY A 684 24.43 -15.14 -8.18
CA GLY A 684 23.69 -14.27 -9.08
C GLY A 684 24.33 -14.02 -10.44
N ASN A 685 25.42 -14.70 -10.81
CA ASN A 685 26.16 -14.39 -12.04
C ASN A 685 25.79 -15.27 -13.25
N TYR A 686 24.87 -16.23 -13.08
CA TYR A 686 24.24 -16.95 -14.19
C TYR A 686 22.93 -17.61 -13.75
N VAL A 687 22.13 -18.02 -14.73
CA VAL A 687 20.92 -18.84 -14.57
C VAL A 687 21.08 -20.19 -15.29
N SER A 688 20.43 -21.23 -14.77
CA SER A 688 20.37 -22.57 -15.36
C SER A 688 18.95 -22.98 -15.71
N GLY A 689 18.82 -23.99 -16.58
CA GLY A 689 17.55 -24.65 -16.84
C GLY A 689 17.06 -25.47 -15.63
N PRO A 690 15.77 -25.83 -15.58
CA PRO A 690 15.22 -26.61 -14.48
C PRO A 690 15.75 -28.05 -14.49
N GLY A 691 15.96 -28.60 -13.30
CA GLY A 691 16.34 -30.00 -13.12
C GLY A 691 15.10 -30.91 -13.20
N SER A 692 15.29 -32.13 -13.72
CA SER A 692 14.23 -33.15 -13.80
C SER A 692 14.18 -34.10 -12.60
N GLY A 693 15.10 -33.94 -11.63
CA GLY A 693 15.24 -34.84 -10.48
C GLY A 693 14.48 -34.36 -9.23
N TRP A 694 14.51 -35.24 -8.23
CA TRP A 694 14.11 -34.95 -6.85
C TRP A 694 15.29 -34.36 -6.08
N LEU A 695 15.07 -33.23 -5.41
CA LEU A 695 15.98 -32.75 -4.39
C LEU A 695 15.65 -33.42 -3.05
N GLY A 696 16.66 -33.65 -2.20
CA GLY A 696 16.48 -34.15 -0.83
C GLY A 696 16.07 -35.62 -0.68
N ASN A 697 16.12 -36.43 -1.73
CA ASN A 697 15.64 -37.83 -1.72
C ASN A 697 16.60 -38.85 -1.09
N THR A 698 17.65 -38.42 -0.36
CA THR A 698 18.62 -39.32 0.26
C THR A 698 18.14 -39.77 1.64
N LEU A 699 18.32 -41.06 1.97
CA LEU A 699 18.00 -41.62 3.30
C LEU A 699 19.02 -41.24 4.39
N THR A 700 19.91 -40.30 4.08
CA THR A 700 20.81 -39.64 5.04
C THR A 700 20.21 -38.38 5.64
N SER A 701 19.01 -37.97 5.20
CA SER A 701 18.29 -36.81 5.70
C SER A 701 16.82 -37.15 5.99
N PRO A 702 16.12 -36.39 6.84
CA PRO A 702 14.69 -36.62 7.12
C PRO A 702 13.80 -36.58 5.87
N ALA A 703 14.09 -35.67 4.92
CA ALA A 703 13.29 -35.51 3.70
C ALA A 703 13.21 -36.79 2.86
N GLY A 704 14.31 -37.54 2.73
CA GLY A 704 14.31 -38.79 1.97
C GLY A 704 13.41 -39.87 2.58
N TRP A 705 13.30 -39.91 3.91
CA TRP A 705 12.37 -40.83 4.60
C TRP A 705 10.91 -40.44 4.37
N ILE A 706 10.61 -39.14 4.40
CA ILE A 706 9.27 -38.63 4.07
C ILE A 706 8.91 -38.94 2.61
N ILE A 707 9.82 -38.67 1.66
CA ILE A 707 9.61 -39.00 0.24
C ILE A 707 9.34 -40.49 0.04
N LYS A 708 10.07 -41.37 0.74
CA LYS A 708 9.91 -42.83 0.62
C LYS A 708 8.58 -43.34 1.17
N TYR A 709 8.18 -42.89 2.37
CA TYR A 709 7.05 -43.47 3.12
C TYR A 709 5.74 -42.68 3.03
N PHE A 710 5.80 -41.42 2.59
CA PHE A 710 4.67 -40.51 2.45
C PHE A 710 4.52 -39.97 1.03
N LEU A 711 4.96 -40.74 0.03
CA LEU A 711 4.75 -40.43 -1.38
C LEU A 711 3.26 -40.20 -1.71
N PRO A 712 2.29 -41.01 -1.22
CA PRO A 712 0.86 -40.75 -1.47
C PRO A 712 0.40 -39.37 -0.96
N GLU A 713 0.90 -38.93 0.20
CA GLU A 713 0.60 -37.61 0.76
C GLU A 713 1.24 -36.49 -0.07
N LEU A 714 2.48 -36.67 -0.54
CA LEU A 714 3.13 -35.74 -1.47
C LEU A 714 2.33 -35.61 -2.78
N GLN A 715 1.88 -36.73 -3.36
CA GLN A 715 1.07 -36.75 -4.58
C GLN A 715 -0.28 -36.05 -4.38
N SER A 716 -0.98 -36.39 -3.30
CA SER A 716 -2.28 -35.81 -2.95
C SER A 716 -2.16 -34.29 -2.71
N ARG A 717 -1.16 -33.88 -1.93
CA ARG A 717 -0.92 -32.47 -1.61
C ARG A 717 -0.50 -31.67 -2.84
N TYR A 718 0.36 -32.22 -3.68
CA TYR A 718 0.73 -31.60 -4.95
C TYR A 718 -0.47 -31.46 -5.89
N ALA A 719 -1.28 -32.51 -6.04
CA ALA A 719 -2.49 -32.47 -6.85
C ALA A 719 -3.48 -31.42 -6.35
N GLN A 720 -3.65 -31.29 -5.03
CA GLN A 720 -4.45 -30.22 -4.43
C GLN A 720 -3.94 -28.84 -4.84
N LEU A 721 -2.65 -28.56 -4.66
CA LEU A 721 -2.05 -27.25 -4.96
C LEU A 721 -2.06 -26.92 -6.47
N ARG A 722 -1.86 -27.93 -7.33
CA ARG A 722 -2.04 -27.80 -8.80
C ARG A 722 -3.48 -27.47 -9.14
N ASN A 723 -4.45 -28.24 -8.63
CA ASN A 723 -5.88 -28.03 -8.92
C ASN A 723 -6.43 -26.69 -8.40
N MET A 724 -5.83 -26.13 -7.33
CA MET A 724 -6.18 -24.81 -6.80
C MET A 724 -5.55 -23.64 -7.57
N GLY A 725 -4.68 -23.91 -8.55
CA GLY A 725 -3.96 -22.88 -9.30
C GLY A 725 -2.75 -22.28 -8.56
N ILE A 726 -2.42 -22.78 -7.35
CA ILE A 726 -1.28 -22.28 -6.56
C ILE A 726 0.04 -22.72 -7.21
N PHE A 727 0.11 -23.99 -7.64
CA PHE A 727 1.25 -24.49 -8.41
C PHE A 727 1.04 -24.35 -9.91
N GLU A 728 0.74 -23.14 -10.37
CA GLU A 728 0.70 -22.80 -11.79
C GLU A 728 1.83 -21.83 -12.14
N ALA A 729 2.46 -22.05 -13.31
CA ALA A 729 3.59 -21.22 -13.73
C ALA A 729 3.19 -19.74 -13.86
N GLU A 730 1.99 -19.47 -14.37
CA GLU A 730 1.44 -18.11 -14.46
C GLU A 730 1.24 -17.48 -13.09
N HIS A 731 0.65 -18.22 -12.14
CA HIS A 731 0.38 -17.72 -10.79
C HIS A 731 1.69 -17.39 -10.06
N ILE A 732 2.64 -18.33 -10.03
CA ILE A 732 3.93 -18.12 -9.34
C ILE A 732 4.70 -16.96 -10.00
N ALA A 733 4.72 -16.88 -11.34
CA ALA A 733 5.35 -15.76 -12.03
C ALA A 733 4.63 -14.43 -11.76
N SER A 734 3.31 -14.44 -11.56
CA SER A 734 2.53 -13.24 -11.23
C SER A 734 2.87 -12.68 -9.84
N ILE A 735 3.24 -13.52 -8.88
CA ILE A 735 3.74 -13.07 -7.56
C ILE A 735 5.01 -12.24 -7.75
N VAL A 736 5.95 -12.74 -8.56
CA VAL A 736 7.19 -12.01 -8.91
C VAL A 736 6.87 -10.75 -9.71
N MET A 737 5.95 -10.81 -10.68
CA MET A 737 5.55 -9.64 -11.46
C MET A 737 4.93 -8.54 -10.59
N ASP A 738 4.03 -8.88 -9.68
CA ASP A 738 3.42 -7.93 -8.75
C ASP A 738 4.48 -7.32 -7.81
N TRP A 739 5.51 -8.07 -7.39
CA TRP A 739 6.66 -7.51 -6.67
C TRP A 739 7.39 -6.44 -7.49
N LEU A 740 7.66 -6.71 -8.77
CA LEU A 740 8.33 -5.74 -9.66
C LEU A 740 7.48 -4.49 -9.89
N LEU A 741 6.17 -4.68 -10.12
CA LEU A 741 5.24 -3.57 -10.34
C LEU A 741 5.08 -2.68 -9.10
N ARG A 742 5.24 -3.24 -7.89
CA ARG A 742 5.28 -2.45 -6.64
C ARG A 742 6.52 -1.55 -6.53
N ILE A 743 7.63 -1.92 -7.18
CA ILE A 743 8.88 -1.15 -7.18
C ILE A 743 8.89 -0.11 -8.30
N GLY A 744 8.45 -0.49 -9.52
CA GLY A 744 8.44 0.39 -10.69
C GLY A 744 9.80 0.46 -11.43
N SER A 745 9.74 0.70 -12.75
CA SER A 745 10.91 0.71 -13.65
C SER A 745 11.97 1.72 -13.23
N ASP A 746 11.57 2.94 -12.89
CA ASP A 746 12.49 4.04 -12.62
C ASP A 746 13.40 3.74 -11.42
N ASN A 747 12.89 3.03 -10.42
CA ASN A 747 13.67 2.58 -9.27
C ASN A 747 14.65 1.46 -9.65
N PHE A 748 14.29 0.57 -10.58
CA PHE A 748 15.22 -0.44 -11.10
C PHE A 748 16.31 0.18 -11.98
N GLU A 749 15.98 1.18 -12.79
CA GLU A 749 16.95 1.96 -13.55
C GLU A 749 17.97 2.61 -12.60
N ALA A 750 17.51 3.32 -11.57
CA ALA A 750 18.39 3.92 -10.56
C ALA A 750 19.23 2.87 -9.79
N GLU A 751 18.63 1.70 -9.47
CA GLU A 751 19.34 0.59 -8.83
C GLU A 751 20.50 0.08 -9.69
N TYR A 752 20.26 -0.16 -10.97
CA TYR A 752 21.29 -0.71 -11.87
C TYR A 752 22.24 0.35 -12.42
N GLU A 753 21.88 1.63 -12.38
CA GLU A 753 22.84 2.72 -12.60
C GLU A 753 23.84 2.80 -11.44
N ARG A 754 23.34 2.80 -10.19
CA ARG A 754 24.19 2.87 -9.00
C ARG A 754 25.00 1.59 -8.76
N TRP A 755 24.41 0.43 -9.02
CA TRP A 755 25.00 -0.89 -8.81
C TRP A 755 25.24 -1.62 -10.13
N SER A 756 25.88 -0.95 -11.08
CA SER A 756 26.05 -1.39 -12.48
C SER A 756 26.85 -2.68 -12.69
N GLU A 757 27.70 -3.06 -11.73
CA GLU A 757 28.39 -4.36 -11.75
C GLU A 757 27.63 -5.45 -10.96
N SER A 758 26.32 -5.27 -10.71
CA SER A 758 25.48 -6.32 -10.13
C SER A 758 25.53 -7.58 -11.01
N PRO A 759 25.86 -8.76 -10.46
CA PRO A 759 26.08 -9.96 -11.27
C PRO A 759 24.84 -10.45 -12.03
N CYS A 760 23.66 -10.06 -11.55
CA CYS A 760 22.37 -10.43 -12.07
C CYS A 760 21.80 -9.46 -13.11
N TYR A 761 22.54 -8.41 -13.47
CA TYR A 761 22.14 -7.43 -14.48
C TYR A 761 23.37 -6.86 -15.20
N ARG A 762 24.10 -7.72 -15.90
CA ARG A 762 25.31 -7.35 -16.68
C ARG A 762 25.66 -8.44 -17.69
N ASP A 763 26.53 -8.13 -18.64
CA ASP A 763 26.99 -9.09 -19.66
C ASP A 763 27.72 -10.30 -19.05
N SER A 764 27.55 -11.47 -19.67
CA SER A 764 28.23 -12.69 -19.23
C SER A 764 29.74 -12.68 -19.45
N LEU A 765 30.23 -11.82 -20.35
CA LEU A 765 31.61 -11.82 -20.83
C LEU A 765 32.10 -13.18 -21.35
N ILE A 766 31.21 -14.14 -21.63
CA ILE A 766 31.61 -15.41 -22.24
C ILE A 766 32.08 -15.13 -23.67
N ASN A 767 33.23 -15.68 -24.04
CA ASN A 767 33.71 -15.66 -25.43
C ASN A 767 32.91 -16.69 -26.25
N SER A 768 31.66 -16.35 -26.57
CA SER A 768 30.66 -17.26 -27.14
C SER A 768 31.02 -17.81 -28.52
N GLY A 769 31.98 -17.21 -29.22
CA GLY A 769 32.50 -17.75 -30.48
C GLY A 769 33.28 -19.05 -30.31
N TYR A 770 33.86 -19.28 -29.14
CA TYR A 770 34.73 -20.43 -28.87
C TYR A 770 34.31 -21.25 -27.65
N TRP A 771 33.52 -20.67 -26.74
CA TRP A 771 33.25 -21.29 -25.44
C TRP A 771 31.79 -21.16 -25.05
N ARG A 772 31.27 -22.20 -24.40
CA ARG A 772 30.04 -22.13 -23.60
C ARG A 772 30.33 -22.53 -22.16
N ARG A 773 29.59 -21.96 -21.21
CA ARG A 773 29.58 -22.44 -19.83
C ARG A 773 28.96 -23.82 -19.77
N SER A 774 29.57 -24.72 -19.01
CA SER A 774 29.08 -26.08 -18.80
C SER A 774 28.84 -26.36 -17.31
N ALA A 775 28.08 -27.41 -17.03
CA ALA A 775 27.93 -27.90 -15.66
C ALA A 775 29.27 -28.49 -15.17
N GLY A 776 29.64 -28.16 -13.93
CA GLY A 776 30.85 -28.67 -13.30
C GLY A 776 31.29 -27.79 -12.15
N THR A 777 31.39 -28.39 -10.96
CA THR A 777 31.94 -27.74 -9.77
C THR A 777 33.26 -28.40 -9.41
N ALA A 778 34.16 -27.63 -8.81
CA ALA A 778 35.39 -28.15 -8.23
C ALA A 778 35.26 -28.10 -6.71
N THR A 779 35.67 -29.16 -6.02
CA THR A 779 35.74 -29.17 -4.55
C THR A 779 37.15 -28.87 -4.08
N ALA A 780 37.30 -28.29 -2.88
CA ALA A 780 38.62 -28.07 -2.32
C ALA A 780 39.33 -29.42 -2.13
N TRP A 781 40.59 -29.53 -2.57
CA TRP A 781 41.35 -30.73 -2.32
C TRP A 781 41.67 -30.89 -0.83
N THR A 782 41.47 -32.08 -0.26
CA THR A 782 41.97 -32.45 1.07
C THR A 782 42.65 -33.82 1.02
N ALA A 783 43.64 -34.03 1.89
CA ALA A 783 44.39 -35.29 1.93
C ALA A 783 43.54 -36.50 2.36
N THR A 784 42.41 -36.26 3.05
CA THR A 784 41.55 -37.32 3.61
C THR A 784 40.34 -37.64 2.74
N THR A 785 40.01 -36.80 1.76
CA THR A 785 38.90 -37.05 0.85
C THR A 785 39.28 -38.10 -0.19
N THR A 786 38.41 -39.09 -0.38
CA THR A 786 38.54 -40.09 -1.46
C THR A 786 37.80 -39.60 -2.70
N TYR A 787 38.54 -39.33 -3.78
CA TYR A 787 37.99 -38.82 -5.03
C TYR A 787 37.70 -39.96 -6.03
N ALA A 788 36.52 -39.93 -6.64
CA ALA A 788 36.18 -40.83 -7.73
C ALA A 788 36.97 -40.48 -9.01
N LYS A 789 37.02 -41.42 -9.96
CA LYS A 789 37.59 -41.14 -11.29
C LYS A 789 36.80 -40.01 -11.96
N ASN A 790 37.51 -39.07 -12.58
CA ASN A 790 36.99 -37.82 -13.15
C ASN A 790 36.43 -36.79 -12.15
N ALA A 791 36.54 -37.02 -10.84
CA ALA A 791 36.20 -35.99 -9.86
C ALA A 791 37.09 -34.77 -10.04
N ILE A 792 36.53 -33.58 -9.83
CA ILE A 792 37.21 -32.31 -10.02
C ILE A 792 37.54 -31.71 -8.67
N ALA A 793 38.81 -31.42 -8.44
CA ALA A 793 39.31 -30.79 -7.22
C ALA A 793 40.11 -29.54 -7.56
N TYR A 794 40.16 -28.57 -6.64
CA TYR A 794 41.02 -27.40 -6.77
C TYR A 794 42.03 -27.29 -5.64
N LYS A 795 43.21 -26.78 -5.97
CA LYS A 795 44.27 -26.46 -5.02
C LYS A 795 45.14 -25.33 -5.59
N SER A 796 45.48 -24.35 -4.75
CA SER A 796 46.33 -23.20 -5.14
C SER A 796 45.87 -22.50 -6.43
N ALA A 797 44.56 -22.26 -6.57
CA ALA A 797 43.91 -21.67 -7.75
C ALA A 797 44.08 -22.45 -9.08
N ARG A 798 44.46 -23.73 -9.01
CA ARG A 798 44.52 -24.66 -10.15
C ARG A 798 43.47 -25.74 -9.99
N ILE A 799 42.92 -26.21 -11.10
CA ILE A 799 41.83 -27.20 -11.14
C ILE A 799 42.35 -28.50 -11.73
N PHE A 800 42.03 -29.61 -11.07
CA PHE A 800 42.53 -30.94 -11.40
C PHE A 800 41.37 -31.94 -11.52
N LYS A 801 41.51 -32.86 -12.46
CA LYS A 801 40.61 -33.99 -12.68
C LYS A 801 41.32 -35.28 -12.26
N SER A 802 40.70 -36.05 -11.36
CA SER A 802 41.24 -37.34 -10.94
C SER A 802 41.24 -38.34 -12.11
N LEU A 803 42.37 -39.00 -12.34
CA LEU A 803 42.54 -40.01 -13.39
C LEU A 803 42.22 -41.43 -12.92
N ILE A 804 42.25 -41.66 -11.59
CA ILE A 804 42.01 -42.95 -10.95
C ILE A 804 40.76 -42.92 -10.07
N ALA A 805 40.19 -44.10 -9.80
CA ALA A 805 39.12 -44.24 -8.83
C ALA A 805 39.70 -44.42 -7.42
N GLY A 806 39.10 -43.80 -6.42
CA GLY A 806 39.56 -43.90 -5.04
C GLY A 806 40.84 -43.10 -4.76
N ASN A 807 41.06 -42.01 -5.49
CA ASN A 807 42.24 -41.17 -5.34
C ASN A 807 42.20 -40.47 -3.96
N VAL A 808 43.12 -40.82 -3.07
CA VAL A 808 43.17 -40.30 -1.69
C VAL A 808 44.62 -40.06 -1.30
N GLY A 809 44.90 -38.98 -0.58
CA GLY A 809 46.26 -38.63 -0.13
C GLY A 809 47.21 -38.10 -1.22
N ASN A 810 46.97 -38.37 -2.51
CA ASN A 810 47.82 -37.86 -3.60
C ASN A 810 47.58 -36.36 -3.82
N ASP A 811 48.62 -35.56 -3.59
CA ASP A 811 48.60 -34.11 -3.74
C ASP A 811 48.58 -33.71 -5.24
N PRO A 812 47.54 -33.01 -5.75
CA PRO A 812 47.45 -32.64 -7.16
C PRO A 812 48.54 -31.69 -7.64
N ILE A 813 49.21 -30.97 -6.73
CA ILE A 813 50.29 -30.04 -7.07
C ILE A 813 51.63 -30.76 -7.22
N GLU A 814 51.85 -31.81 -6.44
CA GLU A 814 53.09 -32.59 -6.44
C GLU A 814 53.00 -33.82 -7.36
N ASP A 815 51.80 -34.19 -7.81
CA ASP A 815 51.55 -35.29 -8.73
C ASP A 815 52.23 -35.05 -10.09
N ASP A 816 52.88 -36.10 -10.62
CA ASP A 816 53.59 -36.08 -11.90
C ASP A 816 52.66 -36.30 -13.11
N GLY A 817 51.35 -36.19 -12.91
CA GLY A 817 50.31 -36.40 -13.93
C GLY A 817 49.77 -37.83 -13.96
N THR A 818 50.17 -38.69 -13.03
CA THR A 818 49.71 -40.09 -12.96
C THR A 818 48.34 -40.23 -12.30
N ASN A 819 48.04 -39.45 -11.26
CA ASN A 819 46.78 -39.52 -10.52
C ASN A 819 45.85 -38.33 -10.84
N TRP A 820 46.42 -37.19 -11.21
CA TRP A 820 45.70 -35.95 -11.47
C TRP A 820 46.05 -35.37 -12.84
N GLN A 821 45.03 -34.88 -13.56
CA GLN A 821 45.22 -34.08 -14.77
C GLN A 821 44.81 -32.64 -14.48
N GLU A 822 45.70 -31.67 -14.68
CA GLU A 822 45.30 -30.27 -14.65
C GLU A 822 44.35 -29.94 -15.81
N VAL A 823 43.25 -29.28 -15.46
CA VAL A 823 42.18 -28.85 -16.38
C VAL A 823 41.92 -27.34 -16.27
N THR A 824 42.78 -26.59 -15.59
CA THR A 824 42.82 -25.13 -15.67
C THR A 824 43.10 -24.68 -17.11
N TYR A 825 42.46 -23.60 -17.57
CA TYR A 825 42.74 -23.02 -18.88
C TYR A 825 44.19 -22.52 -18.98
N ASP A 826 44.88 -22.99 -20.01
CA ASP A 826 46.20 -22.56 -20.47
C ASP A 826 46.08 -21.89 -21.86
N PRO A 827 46.53 -20.62 -22.03
CA PRO A 827 46.46 -19.90 -23.31
C PRO A 827 47.39 -20.45 -24.40
N THR A 828 48.38 -21.28 -24.05
CA THR A 828 49.33 -21.87 -25.00
C THR A 828 48.87 -23.23 -25.53
N ARG A 829 47.83 -23.80 -24.93
CA ARG A 829 47.26 -25.10 -25.31
C ARG A 829 46.25 -24.95 -26.45
N GLN A 830 46.32 -25.87 -27.42
CA GLN A 830 45.27 -26.06 -28.41
C GLN A 830 44.11 -26.84 -27.77
N TYR A 831 42.90 -26.28 -27.80
CA TYR A 831 41.67 -26.97 -27.40
C TYR A 831 40.95 -27.50 -28.62
N ALA A 832 40.46 -28.73 -28.51
CA ALA A 832 39.60 -29.35 -29.50
C ALA A 832 38.12 -29.04 -29.22
N LYS A 833 37.28 -29.13 -30.26
CA LYS A 833 35.83 -29.06 -30.09
C LYS A 833 35.33 -30.09 -29.08
N ASN A 834 34.45 -29.65 -28.18
CA ASN A 834 33.91 -30.36 -27.02
C ASN A 834 34.89 -30.63 -25.87
N GLU A 835 36.14 -30.17 -25.96
CA GLU A 835 37.07 -30.24 -24.84
C GLU A 835 36.65 -29.29 -23.71
N VAL A 836 36.96 -29.65 -22.46
CA VAL A 836 36.60 -28.87 -21.29
C VAL A 836 37.82 -28.32 -20.57
N CYS A 837 37.69 -27.10 -20.06
CA CYS A 837 38.65 -26.50 -19.14
C CYS A 837 37.92 -25.69 -18.07
N TYR A 838 38.66 -25.27 -17.05
CA TYR A 838 38.18 -24.38 -16.00
C TYR A 838 38.90 -23.04 -16.05
N TYR A 839 38.15 -21.95 -15.95
CA TYR A 839 38.68 -20.59 -16.01
C TYR A 839 37.95 -19.64 -15.05
N GLY A 840 38.68 -18.68 -14.50
CA GLY A 840 38.17 -17.79 -13.46
C GLY A 840 39.27 -16.95 -12.81
N SER A 841 38.87 -15.94 -12.04
CA SER A 841 39.80 -15.08 -11.26
C SER A 841 39.65 -15.34 -9.76
N THR A 842 38.42 -15.25 -9.25
CA THR A 842 38.00 -15.55 -7.89
C THR A 842 37.25 -16.88 -7.81
N ASN A 843 36.38 -17.15 -8.78
CA ASN A 843 35.67 -18.43 -8.91
C ASN A 843 35.97 -19.07 -10.26
N PHE A 844 36.23 -20.38 -10.28
CA PHE A 844 36.52 -21.12 -11.51
C PHE A 844 35.28 -21.85 -12.02
N TYR A 845 34.93 -21.61 -13.28
CA TYR A 845 33.80 -22.24 -13.95
C TYR A 845 34.26 -23.19 -15.04
N CYS A 846 33.48 -24.24 -15.29
CA CYS A 846 33.69 -25.17 -16.37
C CYS A 846 33.21 -24.55 -17.70
N PHE A 847 34.05 -24.66 -18.74
CA PHE A 847 33.73 -24.23 -20.09
C PHE A 847 33.98 -25.37 -21.07
N THR A 848 33.10 -25.50 -22.06
CA THR A 848 33.27 -26.41 -23.19
C THR A 848 33.62 -25.62 -24.43
N CYS A 849 34.71 -26.02 -25.09
CA CYS A 849 35.17 -25.48 -26.35
C CYS A 849 34.17 -25.85 -27.46
N LEU A 850 33.63 -24.84 -28.16
CA LEU A 850 32.67 -24.98 -29.25
C LEU A 850 33.36 -25.16 -30.60
N GLU A 851 34.47 -24.46 -30.81
CA GLU A 851 35.29 -24.51 -32.01
C GLU A 851 36.77 -24.55 -31.63
N PRO A 852 37.62 -25.34 -32.33
CA PRO A 852 39.02 -25.49 -31.95
C PRO A 852 39.75 -24.15 -31.88
N CYS A 853 40.46 -23.89 -30.78
CA CYS A 853 41.09 -22.60 -30.54
C CYS A 853 42.40 -22.72 -29.74
N ILE A 854 43.22 -21.67 -29.83
CA ILE A 854 44.44 -21.45 -29.05
C ILE A 854 44.50 -19.97 -28.67
N GLY A 855 44.89 -19.65 -27.42
CA GLY A 855 44.95 -18.27 -26.93
C GLY A 855 43.60 -17.59 -26.65
N GLU A 856 42.49 -18.16 -27.13
CA GLU A 856 41.13 -17.64 -26.93
C GLU A 856 40.61 -18.01 -25.53
N ALA A 857 40.64 -17.05 -24.60
CA ALA A 857 40.17 -17.27 -23.23
C ALA A 857 38.65 -17.51 -23.18
N PRO A 858 38.16 -18.35 -22.24
CA PRO A 858 36.72 -18.59 -22.07
C PRO A 858 35.89 -17.35 -21.71
N LEU A 859 36.51 -16.37 -21.04
CA LEU A 859 35.90 -15.08 -20.75
C LEU A 859 36.72 -13.96 -21.42
N THR A 860 36.04 -12.95 -21.97
CA THR A 860 36.65 -11.78 -22.62
C THR A 860 37.21 -10.76 -21.62
N GLY A 861 36.84 -10.88 -20.33
CA GLY A 861 37.32 -10.02 -19.27
C GLY A 861 36.72 -10.39 -17.90
N PHE A 862 36.99 -9.55 -16.91
CA PHE A 862 36.46 -9.67 -15.55
C PHE A 862 35.95 -8.32 -15.05
N TYR A 863 34.91 -8.36 -14.22
CA TYR A 863 34.39 -7.21 -13.50
C TYR A 863 35.29 -6.84 -12.30
N ASN A 864 35.14 -5.62 -11.79
CA ASN A 864 35.94 -5.11 -10.67
C ASN A 864 35.39 -5.59 -9.32
N LEU A 865 34.06 -5.58 -9.17
CA LEU A 865 33.35 -5.97 -7.96
C LEU A 865 33.03 -7.47 -7.95
N TYR A 866 33.01 -8.06 -6.76
CA TYR A 866 32.71 -9.48 -6.59
C TYR A 866 31.20 -9.78 -6.78
N PRO A 867 30.85 -10.89 -7.46
CA PRO A 867 31.72 -11.81 -8.19
C PRO A 867 32.27 -11.17 -9.47
N LYS A 868 33.50 -11.54 -9.86
CA LYS A 868 34.19 -10.91 -11.00
C LYS A 868 33.92 -11.58 -12.33
N GLU A 869 33.50 -12.84 -12.30
CA GLU A 869 33.20 -13.63 -13.48
C GLU A 869 31.72 -13.58 -13.82
N LEU A 870 31.43 -13.79 -15.10
CA LEU A 870 30.07 -13.99 -15.61
C LEU A 870 29.12 -12.83 -15.30
N GLY A 871 27.90 -13.00 -15.73
CA GLY A 871 26.83 -12.01 -15.70
C GLY A 871 25.67 -12.58 -16.49
N HIS A 872 24.48 -12.11 -16.18
CA HIS A 872 23.33 -12.37 -17.00
C HIS A 872 22.31 -11.25 -16.85
N TYR A 873 21.30 -11.29 -17.71
CA TYR A 873 20.05 -10.58 -17.54
C TYR A 873 18.95 -11.61 -17.30
N ASP A 874 17.98 -11.29 -16.45
CA ASP A 874 16.83 -12.16 -16.17
C ASP A 874 15.51 -11.40 -16.39
N SER A 875 14.41 -12.14 -16.52
CA SER A 875 13.06 -11.59 -16.63
C SER A 875 12.03 -12.55 -16.01
N VAL A 876 10.91 -11.99 -15.57
CA VAL A 876 9.77 -12.77 -15.09
C VAL A 876 9.23 -13.75 -16.16
N TYR A 877 9.37 -13.41 -17.44
CA TYR A 877 8.97 -14.28 -18.55
C TYR A 877 9.86 -15.53 -18.65
N ARG A 878 11.17 -15.39 -18.40
CA ARG A 878 12.07 -16.54 -18.28
C ARG A 878 11.69 -17.39 -17.07
N VAL A 879 11.41 -16.77 -15.91
CA VAL A 879 10.95 -17.48 -14.71
C VAL A 879 9.68 -18.29 -14.99
N LYS A 880 8.68 -17.70 -15.66
CA LYS A 880 7.47 -18.41 -16.09
C LYS A 880 7.79 -19.62 -16.97
N ASN A 881 8.59 -19.44 -18.03
CA ASN A 881 8.94 -20.54 -18.94
C ASN A 881 9.74 -21.64 -18.24
N TRP A 882 10.62 -21.25 -17.30
CA TRP A 882 11.35 -22.16 -16.45
C TRP A 882 10.40 -22.96 -15.54
N LEU A 883 9.39 -22.31 -14.96
CA LEU A 883 8.37 -22.94 -14.12
C LEU A 883 7.48 -23.90 -14.91
N VAL A 884 7.11 -23.57 -16.15
CA VAL A 884 6.35 -24.49 -17.03
C VAL A 884 7.11 -25.82 -17.17
N GLN A 885 8.40 -25.75 -17.47
CA GLN A 885 9.23 -26.96 -17.59
C GLN A 885 9.43 -27.67 -16.26
N ARG A 886 9.66 -26.92 -15.17
CA ARG A 886 9.84 -27.52 -13.84
C ARG A 886 8.58 -28.23 -13.35
N LEU A 887 7.42 -27.61 -13.51
CA LEU A 887 6.14 -28.20 -13.16
C LEU A 887 5.83 -29.43 -14.02
N ALA A 888 6.18 -29.43 -15.31
CA ALA A 888 6.05 -30.64 -16.14
C ALA A 888 6.91 -31.81 -15.61
N TYR A 889 8.13 -31.54 -15.11
CA TYR A 889 8.92 -32.56 -14.42
C TYR A 889 8.25 -33.03 -13.13
N MET A 890 7.74 -32.09 -12.32
CA MET A 890 7.07 -32.44 -11.07
C MET A 890 5.77 -33.22 -11.29
N ASP A 891 4.97 -32.86 -12.28
CA ASP A 891 3.76 -33.58 -12.69
C ASP A 891 4.09 -35.05 -12.97
N LYS A 892 5.22 -35.31 -13.67
CA LYS A 892 5.71 -36.68 -13.92
C LYS A 892 6.22 -37.36 -12.64
N LEU A 893 6.98 -36.66 -11.80
CA LEU A 893 7.54 -37.21 -10.56
C LEU A 893 6.47 -37.58 -9.54
N LEU A 894 5.35 -36.85 -9.54
CA LEU A 894 4.24 -36.98 -8.59
C LEU A 894 2.98 -37.60 -9.22
N SER A 895 3.09 -38.16 -10.43
CA SER A 895 2.00 -38.83 -11.13
C SER A 895 0.72 -37.98 -11.23
N TYR A 896 0.87 -36.67 -11.41
CA TYR A 896 -0.26 -35.76 -11.59
C TYR A 896 -0.71 -35.75 -13.06
N SER A 897 -2.02 -35.61 -13.27
CA SER A 897 -2.61 -35.41 -14.59
C SER A 897 -3.67 -34.32 -14.46
N ALA A 898 -3.50 -33.24 -15.23
CA ALA A 898 -4.41 -32.11 -15.19
C ALA A 898 -5.84 -32.54 -15.59
N PRO A 899 -6.89 -32.09 -14.88
CA PRO A 899 -8.28 -32.25 -15.32
C PRO A 899 -8.50 -31.63 -16.72
N ALA A 900 -9.38 -32.22 -17.53
CA ALA A 900 -9.63 -31.79 -18.91
C ALA A 900 -9.90 -30.27 -19.08
N ASN A 901 -10.50 -29.62 -18.07
CA ASN A 901 -10.81 -28.18 -18.10
C ASN A 901 -9.60 -27.26 -17.85
N LEU A 902 -8.47 -27.77 -17.35
CA LEU A 902 -7.21 -27.02 -17.22
C LEU A 902 -6.27 -27.23 -18.41
N SER A 903 -6.57 -28.20 -19.29
CA SER A 903 -5.73 -28.56 -20.43
C SER A 903 -5.76 -27.57 -21.59
N GLU A 904 -6.75 -26.67 -21.66
CA GLU A 904 -6.84 -25.64 -22.70
C GLU A 904 -5.97 -24.39 -22.40
N ALA A 905 -5.46 -24.25 -21.17
CA ALA A 905 -4.67 -23.08 -20.76
C ALA A 905 -3.14 -23.27 -20.86
N SER A 906 -2.64 -24.48 -21.14
CA SER A 906 -1.21 -24.82 -20.95
C SER A 906 -0.49 -25.50 -22.12
N VAL A 907 -0.99 -25.43 -23.35
CA VAL A 907 -0.31 -26.10 -24.48
C VAL A 907 0.72 -25.17 -25.15
N ILE A 908 1.94 -25.17 -24.61
CA ILE A 908 3.13 -25.03 -25.46
C ILE A 908 3.49 -26.46 -25.87
N ASN A 909 3.32 -26.81 -27.14
CA ASN A 909 3.57 -28.16 -27.62
C ASN A 909 5.08 -28.49 -27.68
N ASP A 910 5.41 -29.78 -27.67
CA ASP A 910 6.80 -30.30 -27.69
C ASP A 910 7.62 -29.74 -28.87
N ALA A 911 6.98 -29.42 -30.00
CA ALA A 911 7.62 -28.81 -31.17
C ALA A 911 8.12 -27.37 -30.92
N THR A 912 7.51 -26.67 -29.95
CA THR A 912 7.96 -25.33 -29.53
C THR A 912 9.15 -25.43 -28.56
N ILE A 913 9.17 -26.46 -27.71
CA ILE A 913 10.27 -26.76 -26.79
C ILE A 913 11.54 -27.14 -27.57
N ASP A 914 11.42 -27.98 -28.61
CA ASP A 914 12.56 -28.36 -29.46
C ASP A 914 13.10 -27.17 -30.28
N ASN A 915 12.27 -26.18 -30.63
CA ASN A 915 12.72 -24.96 -31.30
C ASN A 915 13.40 -23.98 -30.33
N MET A 916 13.01 -23.95 -29.05
CA MET A 916 13.64 -23.11 -28.02
C MET A 916 14.95 -23.68 -27.46
N ILE A 917 15.16 -24.99 -27.57
CA ILE A 917 16.43 -25.64 -27.17
C ILE A 917 17.51 -25.49 -28.27
N ASN A 918 17.10 -25.22 -29.52
CA ASN A 918 17.99 -25.13 -30.67
C ASN A 918 18.23 -23.69 -31.19
N GLN A 919 17.86 -22.67 -30.40
CA GLN A 919 18.24 -21.26 -30.58
C GLN A 919 19.07 -20.82 -29.37
#